data_AF-A0A644V4C9-F1
#
_entry.id   AF-A0A644V4C9-F1
#
_cell.length_a   1.000
_cell.length_b   1.000
_cell.length_c   1.000
_cell.angle_alpha   90.00
_cell.angle_beta   90.00
_cell.angle_gamma   90.00
#
_symmetry.space_group_name_H-M   'P 1'
#
loop_
_entity.id
_entity.type
_entity.pdbx_description
1 polymer ?
#
loop_
_entity_poly.entity_id
_entity_poly.type
_entity_poly.pdbx_seq_one_letter_code
_entity_poly.pdbx_strand_id
1 'polypeptide(L)'
;MKNIKIFAPVALIVTLLALWSLFVGYGNQKNHPTLNKFMVKAFLEKNNKGGFSMNKFKLYEFKLDKVKLRGNYISKPGLFNPSEVDRFHEDMANWLYGETIFSEEAGEKTPLEWIAHGGYSADVPEVPASFRHFYDPTRPDGARHLTDDVNSKLMNWIQKKFTNPNTDGVTWAIGKAGNFGALEHNYTWENGKVFIKGALEEKNTEKRNALMAKAWRSLGETLHMIADNGCPSHVRNDAHPSIPFRMMSYFGNPDTYEEMMAEFQTNNDGGLDEFQAGKADPDLALKFEKSNTIREVAHTLATFTNENFFTTETISGTDWKGNVVKPITHPEYVYNSPKLSASIYSGNYYRRQVGNREVLLCTDTWFFNKYPVSKTYPYLDEACVKSQASALVPAIREAGLHAIRLFIPGLSVKITSLTDDGNITGEIIHKTDQEYTQAIRYNGPVEIKTATLDVAGKFEARNGRFSGKITPQDNVWIYAEIEFGGVTVKSEQKKMQAAPPKREPVAAQDYELDFVIHAYMHYTNGHDMDDQQFSKSDFRAIESPGTGGSFPGFRISKGGSFSGKLFEGRHQDGWVEGAYNNQRLSWLKSHMHLTWYKQGGGKSREQWIDVELRNIPVDEIGTSDYGIRFHRDGWDCDNLRPDPEFEKSIVKIKHRIKFYPSGREVSFDYIDYGKSEVQGCKDWKNMWIPRSFIDVSISYNNNR
;
A
#
# COMPACT_ATOMS: atom_id res chain seq x y z
N MET A 1 73.59 -50.37 -10.39
CA MET A 1 72.90 -49.12 -9.99
C MET A 1 71.69 -48.93 -10.90
N LYS A 2 70.49 -49.01 -10.34
CA LYS A 2 69.21 -48.81 -11.04
C LYS A 2 68.89 -47.31 -11.07
N ASN A 3 68.91 -46.70 -12.25
CA ASN A 3 68.39 -45.34 -12.45
C ASN A 3 66.88 -45.43 -12.62
N ILE A 4 66.15 -45.15 -11.53
CA ILE A 4 64.69 -45.04 -11.51
C ILE A 4 64.31 -43.70 -12.17
N LYS A 5 63.44 -43.78 -13.18
CA LYS A 5 62.88 -42.63 -13.91
C LYS A 5 61.97 -41.83 -12.97
N ILE A 6 62.49 -40.76 -12.38
CA ILE A 6 61.77 -39.83 -11.49
C ILE A 6 60.77 -38.92 -12.27
N PHE A 7 60.74 -38.98 -13.61
CA PHE A 7 59.89 -38.09 -14.42
C PHE A 7 58.39 -38.44 -14.43
N ALA A 8 58.00 -39.69 -14.22
CA ALA A 8 56.58 -40.09 -14.26
C ALA A 8 55.76 -39.60 -13.05
N PRO A 9 56.21 -39.74 -11.79
CA PRO A 9 55.41 -39.33 -10.63
C PRO A 9 55.36 -37.80 -10.48
N VAL A 10 56.40 -37.06 -10.86
CA VAL A 10 56.37 -35.58 -10.80
C VAL A 10 55.47 -35.02 -11.90
N ALA A 11 55.50 -35.58 -13.11
CA ALA A 11 54.54 -35.22 -14.16
C ALA A 11 53.10 -35.58 -13.75
N LEU A 12 52.88 -36.74 -13.11
CA LEU A 12 51.56 -37.13 -12.60
C LEU A 12 51.10 -36.19 -11.49
N ILE A 13 51.97 -35.79 -10.56
CA ILE A 13 51.64 -34.86 -9.46
C ILE A 13 51.40 -33.44 -9.99
N VAL A 14 52.17 -32.96 -10.96
CA VAL A 14 51.92 -31.65 -11.61
C VAL A 14 50.63 -31.69 -12.42
N THR A 15 50.32 -32.78 -13.11
CA THR A 15 49.05 -32.97 -13.80
C THR A 15 47.89 -33.10 -12.81
N LEU A 16 48.07 -33.79 -11.68
CA LEU A 16 47.06 -33.92 -10.62
C LEU A 16 46.85 -32.63 -9.84
N LEU A 17 47.90 -31.81 -9.63
CA LEU A 17 47.81 -30.48 -9.00
C LEU A 17 47.25 -29.43 -9.98
N ALA A 18 47.56 -29.56 -11.28
CA ALA A 18 46.88 -28.81 -12.34
C ALA A 18 45.40 -29.22 -12.39
N LEU A 19 45.07 -30.52 -12.40
CA LEU A 19 43.70 -31.03 -12.33
C LEU A 19 42.97 -30.59 -11.05
N TRP A 20 43.65 -30.53 -9.89
CA TRP A 20 43.07 -30.11 -8.62
C TRP A 20 42.78 -28.60 -8.55
N SER A 21 43.54 -27.78 -9.28
CA SER A 21 43.27 -26.35 -9.43
C SER A 21 42.28 -26.02 -10.56
N LEU A 22 41.73 -27.04 -11.23
CA LEU A 22 40.78 -26.93 -12.36
C LEU A 22 39.32 -27.23 -11.96
N PHE A 23 39.02 -27.45 -10.68
CA PHE A 23 37.66 -27.68 -10.17
C PHE A 23 37.00 -26.37 -9.76
N VAL A 24 36.44 -25.63 -10.71
CA VAL A 24 35.53 -24.50 -10.46
C VAL A 24 34.29 -24.71 -11.33
N GLY A 25 33.10 -24.60 -10.70
CA GLY A 25 31.80 -24.89 -11.30
C GLY A 25 31.54 -24.15 -12.62
N TYR A 26 30.73 -24.80 -13.46
CA TYR A 26 30.22 -24.25 -14.70
C TYR A 26 28.98 -23.39 -14.41
N GLY A 27 28.56 -22.58 -15.38
CA GLY A 27 27.50 -21.58 -15.21
C GLY A 27 28.04 -20.15 -15.04
N ASN A 28 27.25 -19.19 -15.52
CA ASN A 28 27.62 -17.80 -15.57
C ASN A 28 27.45 -17.11 -14.21
N GLN A 29 28.24 -17.55 -13.22
CA GLN A 29 28.08 -17.28 -11.78
C GLN A 29 28.00 -15.78 -11.41
N LYS A 30 28.44 -14.89 -12.30
CA LYS A 30 28.45 -13.44 -12.08
C LYS A 30 27.50 -12.66 -12.99
N ASN A 31 27.23 -13.11 -14.22
CA ASN A 31 26.49 -12.29 -15.20
C ASN A 31 25.02 -12.13 -14.83
N HIS A 32 24.26 -13.22 -14.68
CA HIS A 32 22.84 -13.13 -14.33
C HIS A 32 22.60 -12.42 -12.99
N PRO A 33 23.36 -12.69 -11.92
CA PRO A 33 23.27 -11.88 -10.69
C PRO A 33 23.51 -10.39 -10.92
N THR A 34 24.43 -10.01 -11.81
CA THR A 34 24.73 -8.61 -12.15
C THR A 34 23.61 -7.97 -12.96
N LEU A 35 23.08 -8.66 -13.98
CA LEU A 35 21.93 -8.21 -14.76
C LEU A 35 20.68 -8.04 -13.89
N ASN A 36 20.45 -8.95 -12.94
CA ASN A 36 19.39 -8.83 -11.93
C ASN A 36 19.53 -7.55 -11.10
N LYS A 37 20.76 -7.23 -10.65
CA LYS A 37 21.03 -5.96 -9.96
C LYS A 37 20.75 -4.75 -10.84
N PHE A 38 21.10 -4.78 -12.13
CA PHE A 38 20.80 -3.68 -13.06
C PHE A 38 19.29 -3.48 -13.23
N MET A 39 18.52 -4.56 -13.38
CA MET A 39 17.06 -4.52 -13.47
C MET A 39 16.43 -3.92 -12.20
N VAL A 40 16.88 -4.35 -11.01
CA VAL A 40 16.41 -3.79 -9.73
C VAL A 40 16.80 -2.33 -9.58
N LYS A 41 18.04 -1.96 -9.90
CA LYS A 41 18.52 -0.57 -9.83
C LYS A 41 17.67 0.35 -10.70
N ALA A 42 17.40 -0.03 -11.95
CA ALA A 42 16.52 0.73 -12.83
C ALA A 42 15.11 0.89 -12.25
N PHE A 43 14.55 -0.19 -11.68
CA PHE A 43 13.24 -0.14 -11.03
C PHE A 43 13.21 0.85 -9.86
N LEU A 44 14.24 0.83 -9.00
CA LEU A 44 14.37 1.73 -7.85
C LEU A 44 14.55 3.19 -8.29
N GLU A 45 15.40 3.44 -9.30
CA GLU A 45 15.61 4.77 -9.89
C GLU A 45 14.34 5.37 -10.48
N LYS A 46 13.40 4.54 -10.95
CA LYS A 46 12.09 4.99 -11.47
C LYS A 46 11.06 5.20 -10.36
N ASN A 47 11.06 4.39 -9.30
CA ASN A 47 9.95 4.32 -8.34
C ASN A 47 10.21 4.88 -6.93
N ASN A 48 11.44 5.26 -6.58
CA ASN A 48 11.74 5.98 -5.32
C ASN A 48 11.77 7.51 -5.51
N LYS A 49 10.96 8.06 -6.43
CA LYS A 49 10.91 9.50 -6.78
C LYS A 49 9.57 10.17 -6.43
N GLY A 50 8.74 9.53 -5.60
CA GLY A 50 7.46 10.07 -5.13
C GLY A 50 6.47 10.33 -6.26
N GLY A 51 6.14 11.60 -6.52
CA GLY A 51 5.17 11.99 -7.56
C GLY A 51 5.59 11.62 -9.00
N PHE A 52 6.88 11.32 -9.22
CA PHE A 52 7.41 10.88 -10.52
C PHE A 52 7.50 9.36 -10.67
N SER A 53 7.13 8.61 -9.62
CA SER A 53 7.06 7.16 -9.66
C SER A 53 5.97 6.69 -10.62
N MET A 54 6.03 5.42 -11.04
CA MET A 54 4.91 4.83 -11.78
C MET A 54 3.61 4.99 -10.99
N ASN A 55 2.49 5.21 -11.68
CA ASN A 55 1.19 5.43 -11.04
C ASN A 55 0.82 4.35 -10.00
N LYS A 56 1.19 3.09 -10.25
CA LYS A 56 0.98 1.94 -9.33
C LYS A 56 1.72 2.12 -7.99
N PHE A 57 2.84 2.83 -7.97
CA PHE A 57 3.80 2.89 -6.88
C PHE A 57 4.02 4.30 -6.30
N LYS A 58 3.13 5.25 -6.58
CA LYS A 58 3.24 6.65 -6.10
C LYS A 58 3.42 6.77 -4.57
N LEU A 59 2.78 5.89 -3.81
CA LEU A 59 2.84 5.86 -2.33
C LEU A 59 3.71 4.71 -1.80
N TYR A 60 4.55 4.13 -2.65
CA TYR A 60 5.46 3.07 -2.26
C TYR A 60 6.84 3.64 -1.97
N GLU A 61 7.57 2.97 -1.09
CA GLU A 61 8.99 3.19 -0.86
C GLU A 61 9.68 1.82 -0.83
N PHE A 62 10.72 1.66 -1.64
CA PHE A 62 11.45 0.41 -1.78
C PHE A 62 12.83 0.50 -1.12
N LYS A 63 13.09 -0.37 -0.14
CA LYS A 63 14.35 -0.48 0.63
C LYS A 63 14.94 -1.88 0.49
N LEU A 64 15.11 -2.29 -0.76
CA LEU A 64 15.50 -3.66 -1.13
C LEU A 64 16.94 -4.03 -0.73
N ASP A 65 17.75 -3.07 -0.35
CA ASP A 65 19.15 -3.20 0.08
C ASP A 65 19.33 -3.15 1.61
N LYS A 66 18.26 -2.96 2.39
CA LYS A 66 18.35 -2.74 3.85
C LYS A 66 17.77 -3.86 4.70
N VAL A 67 16.61 -4.37 4.33
CA VAL A 67 15.88 -5.35 5.15
C VAL A 67 16.51 -6.73 4.95
N LYS A 68 16.99 -7.39 6.01
CA LYS A 68 17.49 -8.77 5.92
C LYS A 68 16.37 -9.78 6.14
N LEU A 69 16.28 -10.76 5.26
CA LEU A 69 15.28 -11.81 5.25
C LEU A 69 15.96 -13.17 5.26
N ARG A 70 15.53 -14.04 6.17
CA ARG A 70 16.06 -15.40 6.32
C ARG A 70 15.38 -16.36 5.35
N GLY A 71 16.16 -17.14 4.61
CA GLY A 71 15.66 -18.12 3.64
C GLY A 71 16.76 -19.11 3.22
N ASN A 72 16.40 -20.04 2.33
CA ASN A 72 17.35 -21.01 1.78
C ASN A 72 17.97 -20.51 0.48
N TYR A 73 19.28 -20.64 0.36
CA TYR A 73 20.06 -20.28 -0.81
C TYR A 73 20.99 -21.44 -1.19
N ILE A 74 21.28 -21.56 -2.49
CA ILE A 74 22.32 -22.46 -3.02
C ILE A 74 23.68 -21.97 -2.49
N SER A 75 24.29 -22.75 -1.60
CA SER A 75 25.60 -22.45 -1.00
C SER A 75 26.75 -23.01 -1.82
N LYS A 76 26.52 -24.12 -2.55
CA LYS A 76 27.45 -24.69 -3.51
C LYS A 76 26.73 -25.09 -4.79
N PRO A 77 27.28 -24.77 -5.97
CA PRO A 77 26.73 -25.22 -7.25
C PRO A 77 26.85 -26.74 -7.39
N GLY A 78 26.14 -27.28 -8.37
CA GLY A 78 26.26 -28.69 -8.73
C GLY A 78 25.54 -29.00 -10.04
N LEU A 79 26.04 -30.01 -10.73
CA LEU A 79 25.58 -30.37 -12.07
C LEU A 79 24.22 -31.08 -12.05
N PHE A 80 23.97 -31.89 -11.02
CA PHE A 80 22.80 -32.76 -10.91
C PHE A 80 22.08 -32.57 -9.58
N ASN A 81 20.81 -32.99 -9.55
CA ASN A 81 20.10 -33.18 -8.29
C ASN A 81 20.67 -34.40 -7.54
N PRO A 82 20.76 -34.39 -6.20
CA PRO A 82 21.15 -35.57 -5.41
C PRO A 82 20.41 -36.86 -5.77
N SER A 83 19.14 -36.77 -6.16
CA SER A 83 18.33 -37.93 -6.57
C SER A 83 18.59 -38.45 -8.00
N GLU A 84 19.39 -37.75 -8.80
CA GLU A 84 19.72 -38.09 -10.18
C GLU A 84 21.10 -38.76 -10.32
N VAL A 85 21.93 -38.70 -9.28
CA VAL A 85 23.29 -39.26 -9.26
C VAL A 85 23.29 -40.78 -9.42
N ASP A 86 22.30 -41.49 -8.86
CA ASP A 86 22.22 -42.96 -8.95
C ASP A 86 22.13 -43.51 -10.38
N ARG A 87 21.78 -42.67 -11.38
CA ARG A 87 21.72 -43.05 -12.81
C ARG A 87 23.06 -42.93 -13.53
N PHE A 88 24.02 -42.20 -12.97
CA PHE A 88 25.35 -42.00 -13.50
C PHE A 88 26.32 -42.62 -12.50
N HIS A 89 26.84 -43.82 -12.77
CA HIS A 89 27.83 -44.49 -11.92
C HIS A 89 28.75 -43.48 -11.24
N GLU A 90 28.60 -43.34 -9.92
CA GLU A 90 29.08 -42.24 -9.08
C GLU A 90 30.60 -41.98 -9.30
N ASP A 91 31.34 -43.04 -9.59
CA ASP A 91 32.79 -43.04 -9.84
C ASP A 91 33.20 -42.36 -11.16
N MET A 92 32.40 -42.45 -12.23
CA MET A 92 32.71 -41.83 -13.52
C MET A 92 32.25 -40.36 -13.54
N ALA A 93 31.14 -40.05 -12.87
CA ALA A 93 30.64 -38.69 -12.74
C ALA A 93 31.55 -37.83 -11.85
N ASN A 94 32.02 -38.36 -10.71
CA ASN A 94 32.95 -37.66 -9.84
C ASN A 94 34.35 -37.48 -10.48
N TRP A 95 34.80 -38.44 -11.31
CA TRP A 95 36.10 -38.36 -11.99
C TRP A 95 36.12 -37.39 -13.19
N LEU A 96 35.01 -37.24 -13.92
CA LEU A 96 34.92 -36.34 -15.09
C LEU A 96 34.49 -34.91 -14.76
N TYR A 97 33.77 -34.67 -13.66
CA TYR A 97 32.97 -33.44 -13.51
C TYR A 97 33.10 -32.65 -12.20
N GLY A 98 33.79 -33.13 -11.15
CA GLY A 98 33.89 -32.42 -9.87
C GLY A 98 32.72 -32.67 -8.90
N GLU A 99 32.35 -31.69 -8.05
CA GLU A 99 31.18 -31.82 -7.14
C GLU A 99 29.89 -32.04 -7.97
N THR A 100 29.30 -33.24 -7.87
CA THR A 100 28.20 -33.68 -8.74
C THR A 100 26.83 -33.15 -8.33
N ILE A 101 26.67 -32.67 -7.09
CA ILE A 101 25.40 -32.26 -6.49
C ILE A 101 25.48 -30.87 -5.86
N PHE A 102 24.39 -30.12 -5.94
CA PHE A 102 24.28 -28.81 -5.30
C PHE A 102 23.92 -28.93 -3.82
N SER A 103 24.24 -27.91 -3.02
CA SER A 103 23.81 -27.81 -1.62
C SER A 103 23.05 -26.51 -1.34
N GLU A 104 22.03 -26.61 -0.49
CA GLU A 104 21.30 -25.45 0.05
C GLU A 104 21.61 -25.25 1.53
N GLU A 105 21.73 -23.99 1.92
CA GLU A 105 21.87 -23.57 3.31
C GLU A 105 20.86 -22.48 3.65
N ALA A 106 20.54 -22.37 4.93
CA ALA A 106 19.77 -21.25 5.45
C ALA A 106 20.69 -20.04 5.72
N GLY A 107 20.30 -18.86 5.24
CA GLY A 107 21.05 -17.62 5.45
C GLY A 107 20.16 -16.40 5.43
N GLU A 108 20.73 -15.26 5.83
CA GLU A 108 20.06 -13.96 5.78
C GLU A 108 20.62 -13.13 4.62
N LYS A 109 19.73 -12.64 3.77
CA LYS A 109 20.05 -11.77 2.64
C LYS A 109 19.00 -10.67 2.52
N THR A 110 19.40 -9.53 1.97
CA THR A 110 18.49 -8.46 1.57
C THR A 110 17.67 -8.89 0.34
N PRO A 111 16.50 -8.28 0.08
CA PRO A 111 15.76 -8.53 -1.16
C PRO A 111 16.62 -8.42 -2.42
N LEU A 112 17.50 -7.42 -2.52
CA LEU A 112 18.43 -7.26 -3.63
C LEU A 112 19.40 -8.45 -3.74
N GLU A 113 19.94 -8.93 -2.62
CA GLU A 113 20.81 -10.10 -2.60
C GLU A 113 20.06 -11.40 -2.91
N TRP A 114 18.79 -11.54 -2.49
CA TRP A 114 17.92 -12.66 -2.86
C TRP A 114 17.61 -12.68 -4.35
N ILE A 115 17.29 -11.51 -4.92
CA ILE A 115 17.05 -11.36 -6.36
C ILE A 115 18.32 -11.63 -7.15
N ALA A 116 19.48 -11.11 -6.71
CA ALA A 116 20.76 -11.40 -7.35
C ALA A 116 21.13 -12.88 -7.25
N HIS A 117 20.91 -13.51 -6.09
CA HIS A 117 21.15 -14.95 -5.89
C HIS A 117 20.22 -15.80 -6.76
N GLY A 118 18.96 -15.41 -6.93
CA GLY A 118 18.04 -16.05 -7.88
C GLY A 118 18.54 -16.00 -9.32
N GLY A 119 19.30 -14.98 -9.68
CA GLY A 119 19.99 -14.91 -10.98
C GLY A 119 20.98 -16.06 -11.18
N TYR A 120 21.58 -16.55 -10.10
CA TYR A 120 22.51 -17.67 -10.09
C TYR A 120 21.82 -19.01 -9.84
N SER A 121 20.85 -19.09 -8.92
CA SER A 121 20.22 -20.37 -8.58
C SER A 121 19.31 -20.93 -9.67
N ALA A 122 18.85 -20.09 -10.62
CA ALA A 122 18.13 -20.55 -11.80
C ALA A 122 18.99 -21.43 -12.73
N ASP A 123 20.32 -21.33 -12.66
CA ASP A 123 21.25 -22.21 -13.36
C ASP A 123 21.52 -23.50 -12.60
N VAL A 124 20.91 -23.74 -11.43
CA VAL A 124 21.26 -24.88 -10.57
C VAL A 124 20.04 -25.79 -10.38
N PRO A 125 20.13 -27.10 -10.70
CA PRO A 125 21.32 -27.82 -11.19
C PRO A 125 21.61 -27.53 -12.68
N GLU A 126 22.90 -27.37 -13.01
CA GLU A 126 23.37 -26.83 -14.29
C GLU A 126 22.91 -27.62 -15.51
N VAL A 127 23.05 -28.95 -15.49
CA VAL A 127 22.71 -29.78 -16.65
C VAL A 127 21.19 -29.78 -16.90
N PRO A 128 20.32 -30.12 -15.93
CA PRO A 128 18.87 -30.03 -16.11
C PRO A 128 18.38 -28.62 -16.46
N ALA A 129 18.91 -27.57 -15.82
CA ALA A 129 18.48 -26.20 -16.06
C ALA A 129 18.77 -25.76 -17.50
N SER A 130 19.95 -26.09 -18.03
CA SER A 130 20.36 -25.67 -19.39
C SER A 130 19.38 -26.06 -20.50
N PHE A 131 18.73 -27.23 -20.43
CA PHE A 131 17.72 -27.65 -21.42
C PHE A 131 16.44 -26.80 -21.40
N ARG A 132 16.27 -25.96 -20.38
CA ARG A 132 15.05 -25.22 -20.08
C ARG A 132 15.25 -23.71 -20.18
N HIS A 133 16.42 -23.20 -20.55
CA HIS A 133 16.64 -21.75 -20.68
C HIS A 133 16.36 -21.20 -22.09
N PHE A 134 15.95 -22.07 -23.01
CA PHE A 134 15.70 -21.70 -24.41
C PHE A 134 14.23 -21.33 -24.66
N TYR A 135 14.02 -20.33 -25.52
CA TYR A 135 12.70 -19.87 -25.94
C TYR A 135 12.75 -19.28 -27.35
N ASP A 136 12.48 -20.06 -28.39
CA ASP A 136 12.37 -19.55 -29.77
C ASP A 136 10.98 -18.91 -30.01
N PRO A 137 10.88 -17.56 -30.06
CA PRO A 137 9.60 -16.87 -30.22
C PRO A 137 9.00 -17.06 -31.62
N THR A 138 9.78 -17.51 -32.61
CA THR A 138 9.34 -17.71 -33.99
C THR A 138 8.57 -19.02 -34.18
N ARG A 139 8.68 -19.93 -33.21
CA ARG A 139 7.97 -21.21 -33.21
C ARG A 139 6.57 -21.07 -32.60
N PRO A 140 5.62 -21.93 -33.02
CA PRO A 140 4.30 -21.98 -32.40
C PRO A 140 4.40 -22.42 -30.93
N ASP A 141 3.38 -22.07 -30.15
CA ASP A 141 3.30 -22.43 -28.73
C ASP A 141 3.39 -23.95 -28.54
N GLY A 142 4.13 -24.39 -27.52
CA GLY A 142 4.46 -25.80 -27.28
C GLY A 142 5.68 -26.33 -28.07
N ALA A 143 6.18 -25.61 -29.08
CA ALA A 143 7.37 -25.98 -29.86
C ALA A 143 8.52 -24.97 -29.73
N ARG A 144 8.48 -24.10 -28.71
CA ARG A 144 9.46 -23.02 -28.46
C ARG A 144 10.67 -23.46 -27.64
N HIS A 145 10.68 -24.72 -27.19
CA HIS A 145 11.75 -25.28 -26.37
C HIS A 145 12.97 -25.61 -27.23
N LEU A 146 14.09 -25.94 -26.57
CA LEU A 146 15.31 -26.38 -27.25
C LEU A 146 15.03 -27.64 -28.08
N THR A 147 15.24 -27.57 -29.40
CA THR A 147 15.13 -28.72 -30.31
C THR A 147 16.46 -29.11 -30.95
N ASP A 148 17.53 -28.36 -30.64
CA ASP A 148 18.82 -28.49 -31.31
C ASP A 148 19.66 -29.63 -30.77
N ASP A 149 20.48 -30.18 -31.67
CA ASP A 149 21.53 -31.15 -31.42
C ASP A 149 22.86 -30.40 -31.42
N VAL A 150 23.58 -30.41 -30.29
CA VAL A 150 24.84 -29.66 -30.16
C VAL A 150 25.84 -30.08 -31.25
N ASN A 151 26.50 -29.11 -31.89
CA ASN A 151 27.43 -29.37 -33.00
C ASN A 151 28.73 -30.11 -32.57
N SER A 152 29.13 -29.99 -31.30
CA SER A 152 30.26 -30.77 -30.76
C SER A 152 29.90 -32.26 -30.63
N LYS A 153 30.71 -33.14 -31.25
CA LYS A 153 30.49 -34.60 -31.20
C LYS A 153 30.44 -35.17 -29.79
N LEU A 154 31.28 -34.66 -28.89
CA LEU A 154 31.32 -35.12 -27.49
C LEU A 154 30.08 -34.65 -26.74
N MET A 155 29.73 -33.38 -26.88
CA MET A 155 28.56 -32.82 -26.18
C MET A 155 27.24 -33.34 -26.75
N ASN A 156 27.15 -33.59 -28.05
CA ASN A 156 26.00 -34.27 -28.66
C ASN A 156 25.79 -35.67 -28.08
N TRP A 157 26.88 -36.43 -27.87
CA TRP A 157 26.80 -37.74 -27.24
C TRP A 157 26.31 -37.66 -25.79
N ILE A 158 26.76 -36.65 -25.04
CA ILE A 158 26.30 -36.37 -23.66
C ILE A 158 24.82 -35.95 -23.67
N GLN A 159 24.44 -35.00 -24.52
CA GLN A 159 23.07 -34.49 -24.65
C GLN A 159 22.07 -35.62 -24.91
N LYS A 160 22.42 -36.58 -25.80
CA LYS A 160 21.60 -37.76 -26.11
C LYS A 160 21.38 -38.72 -24.94
N LYS A 161 22.12 -38.57 -23.83
CA LYS A 161 21.88 -39.32 -22.58
C LYS A 161 20.78 -38.70 -21.72
N PHE A 162 20.39 -37.45 -21.99
CA PHE A 162 19.35 -36.75 -21.25
C PHE A 162 18.05 -36.71 -22.05
N THR A 163 16.94 -36.90 -21.36
CA THR A 163 15.62 -36.72 -21.99
C THR A 163 15.30 -35.23 -22.01
N ASN A 164 15.06 -34.69 -23.21
CA ASN A 164 14.61 -33.31 -23.35
C ASN A 164 13.25 -33.15 -22.67
N PRO A 165 13.11 -32.19 -21.74
CA PRO A 165 11.85 -31.98 -21.01
C PRO A 165 10.73 -31.40 -21.88
N ASN A 166 11.01 -31.01 -23.12
CA ASN A 166 10.08 -30.38 -24.06
C ASN A 166 9.37 -29.16 -23.46
N THR A 167 10.09 -28.40 -22.63
CA THR A 167 9.60 -27.17 -21.99
C THR A 167 10.52 -26.01 -22.32
N ASP A 168 9.93 -24.85 -22.63
CA ASP A 168 10.64 -23.62 -22.90
C ASP A 168 10.89 -22.82 -21.60
N GLY A 169 11.84 -21.88 -21.64
CA GLY A 169 12.26 -21.14 -20.46
C GLY A 169 11.23 -20.19 -19.89
N VAL A 170 10.38 -19.61 -20.74
CA VAL A 170 9.27 -18.76 -20.27
C VAL A 170 8.26 -19.61 -19.50
N THR A 171 7.86 -20.76 -20.03
CA THR A 171 6.93 -21.68 -19.38
C THR A 171 7.50 -22.26 -18.09
N TRP A 172 8.78 -22.65 -18.11
CA TRP A 172 9.47 -23.21 -16.95
C TRP A 172 9.65 -22.20 -15.82
N ALA A 173 10.05 -20.96 -16.12
CA ALA A 173 10.19 -19.89 -15.12
C ALA A 173 8.82 -19.41 -14.57
N ILE A 174 7.77 -19.43 -15.39
CA ILE A 174 6.42 -19.06 -14.94
C ILE A 174 5.82 -20.14 -14.03
N GLY A 175 6.07 -21.42 -14.29
CA GLY A 175 5.67 -22.53 -13.41
C GLY A 175 4.21 -22.99 -13.55
N LYS A 176 3.54 -22.71 -14.68
CA LYS A 176 2.13 -23.13 -14.91
C LYS A 176 1.95 -24.52 -15.54
N ALA A 177 3.01 -25.22 -15.93
CA ALA A 177 2.90 -26.54 -16.52
C ALA A 177 4.14 -27.41 -16.26
N GLY A 178 3.91 -28.62 -15.75
CA GLY A 178 4.86 -29.73 -15.76
C GLY A 178 4.98 -30.46 -14.42
N ASN A 179 4.73 -31.78 -14.45
CA ASN A 179 5.05 -32.67 -13.34
C ASN A 179 6.53 -33.09 -13.50
N PHE A 180 7.46 -32.25 -13.04
CA PHE A 180 8.90 -32.42 -13.30
C PHE A 180 9.61 -33.38 -12.32
N GLY A 181 8.86 -34.07 -11.45
CA GLY A 181 9.43 -35.01 -10.49
C GLY A 181 10.43 -34.34 -9.55
N ALA A 182 11.62 -34.92 -9.38
CA ALA A 182 12.68 -34.38 -8.52
C ALA A 182 13.27 -33.02 -8.98
N LEU A 183 12.92 -32.55 -10.18
CA LEU A 183 13.31 -31.25 -10.75
C LEU A 183 12.18 -30.21 -10.66
N GLU A 184 11.21 -30.40 -9.77
CA GLU A 184 10.14 -29.43 -9.55
C GLU A 184 10.73 -28.05 -9.18
N HIS A 185 10.53 -27.10 -10.08
CA HIS A 185 11.04 -25.75 -9.97
C HIS A 185 10.21 -24.98 -8.93
N ASN A 186 10.74 -24.91 -7.70
CA ASN A 186 10.00 -24.38 -6.56
C ASN A 186 9.91 -22.84 -6.57
N TYR A 187 10.86 -22.15 -7.19
CA TYR A 187 11.02 -20.70 -7.15
C TYR A 187 10.58 -20.04 -8.47
N THR A 188 9.38 -20.38 -8.93
CA THR A 188 8.77 -19.84 -10.15
C THR A 188 8.03 -18.53 -9.92
N TRP A 189 7.69 -17.81 -11.00
CA TRP A 189 6.87 -16.60 -10.95
C TRP A 189 5.55 -16.79 -10.18
N GLU A 190 4.78 -17.84 -10.50
CA GLU A 190 3.50 -18.09 -9.84
C GLU A 190 3.68 -18.45 -8.36
N ASN A 191 4.67 -19.28 -8.01
CA ASN A 191 4.98 -19.58 -6.61
C ASN A 191 5.45 -18.33 -5.86
N GLY A 192 6.24 -17.47 -6.50
CA GLY A 192 6.64 -16.16 -5.98
C GLY A 192 5.43 -15.30 -5.60
N LYS A 193 4.41 -15.22 -6.46
CA LYS A 193 3.16 -14.52 -6.16
C LYS A 193 2.38 -15.16 -5.02
N VAL A 194 2.35 -16.49 -4.95
CA VAL A 194 1.76 -17.24 -3.82
C VAL A 194 2.49 -16.92 -2.52
N PHE A 195 3.82 -16.84 -2.53
CA PHE A 195 4.63 -16.47 -1.36
C PHE A 195 4.37 -15.02 -0.92
N ILE A 196 4.25 -14.06 -1.86
CA ILE A 196 3.85 -12.67 -1.53
C ILE A 196 2.47 -12.65 -0.88
N LYS A 197 1.49 -13.33 -1.48
CA LYS A 197 0.14 -13.40 -0.92
C LYS A 197 0.17 -14.01 0.48
N GLY A 198 0.87 -15.13 0.65
CA GLY A 198 1.04 -15.78 1.95
C GLY A 198 1.69 -14.86 2.97
N ALA A 199 2.74 -14.13 2.59
CA ALA A 199 3.41 -13.18 3.48
C ALA A 199 2.49 -12.05 3.93
N LEU A 200 1.73 -11.46 3.00
CA LEU A 200 0.79 -10.38 3.30
C LEU A 200 -0.39 -10.85 4.15
N GLU A 201 -0.79 -12.12 4.07
CA GLU A 201 -1.89 -12.69 4.86
C GLU A 201 -1.43 -13.37 6.16
N GLU A 202 -0.12 -13.46 6.40
CA GLU A 202 0.49 -14.07 7.58
C GLU A 202 0.72 -13.06 8.70
N LYS A 203 0.24 -13.41 9.89
CA LYS A 203 0.34 -12.59 11.11
C LYS A 203 1.71 -12.69 11.75
N ASN A 204 2.35 -13.87 11.69
CA ASN A 204 3.66 -14.08 12.30
C ASN A 204 4.76 -13.44 11.45
N THR A 205 5.50 -12.49 12.03
CA THR A 205 6.56 -11.74 11.35
C THR A 205 7.69 -12.62 10.82
N GLU A 206 8.10 -13.67 11.54
CA GLU A 206 9.17 -14.57 11.08
C GLU A 206 8.74 -15.36 9.84
N LYS A 207 7.53 -15.92 9.86
CA LYS A 207 6.95 -16.63 8.71
C LYS A 207 6.75 -15.69 7.52
N ARG A 208 6.29 -14.45 7.76
CA ARG A 208 6.19 -13.42 6.73
C ARG A 208 7.54 -13.15 6.07
N ASN A 209 8.58 -12.96 6.88
CA ASN A 209 9.92 -12.68 6.38
C ASN A 209 10.49 -13.87 5.59
N ALA A 210 10.26 -15.11 6.04
CA ALA A 210 10.66 -16.31 5.32
C ALA A 210 9.92 -16.46 3.97
N LEU A 211 8.61 -16.16 3.94
CA LEU A 211 7.84 -16.15 2.69
C LEU A 211 8.32 -15.05 1.74
N MET A 212 8.64 -13.85 2.24
CA MET A 212 9.22 -12.79 1.42
C MET A 212 10.61 -13.15 0.89
N ALA A 213 11.46 -13.86 1.65
CA ALA A 213 12.74 -14.37 1.14
C ALA A 213 12.52 -15.30 -0.07
N LYS A 214 11.56 -16.23 0.03
CA LYS A 214 11.21 -17.13 -1.08
C LYS A 214 10.64 -16.36 -2.28
N ALA A 215 9.80 -15.35 -2.04
CA ALA A 215 9.27 -14.49 -3.09
C ALA A 215 10.38 -13.75 -3.85
N TRP A 216 11.35 -13.18 -3.15
CA TRP A 216 12.46 -12.46 -3.78
C TRP A 216 13.41 -13.36 -4.53
N ARG A 217 13.69 -14.58 -4.02
CA ARG A 217 14.42 -15.59 -4.79
C ARG A 217 13.66 -15.97 -6.07
N SER A 218 12.35 -16.18 -5.97
CA SER A 218 11.50 -16.51 -7.14
C SER A 218 11.49 -15.39 -8.19
N LEU A 219 11.48 -14.13 -7.75
CA LEU A 219 11.67 -13.00 -8.65
C LEU A 219 13.04 -13.04 -9.31
N GLY A 220 14.11 -13.31 -8.55
CA GLY A 220 15.45 -13.44 -9.10
C GLY A 220 15.58 -14.51 -10.17
N GLU A 221 15.01 -15.70 -9.93
CA GLU A 221 14.99 -16.81 -10.91
C GLU A 221 14.10 -16.49 -12.13
N THR A 222 13.04 -15.69 -11.95
CA THR A 222 12.29 -15.16 -13.11
C THR A 222 13.08 -14.12 -13.90
N LEU A 223 13.81 -13.23 -13.22
CA LEU A 223 14.62 -12.21 -13.89
C LEU A 223 15.81 -12.82 -14.63
N HIS A 224 16.32 -13.98 -14.18
CA HIS A 224 17.24 -14.80 -14.96
C HIS A 224 16.65 -15.12 -16.34
N MET A 225 15.43 -15.66 -16.40
CA MET A 225 14.74 -15.93 -17.68
C MET A 225 14.54 -14.67 -18.54
N ILE A 226 14.33 -13.50 -17.93
CA ILE A 226 14.30 -12.23 -18.69
C ILE A 226 15.67 -11.93 -19.30
N ALA A 227 16.77 -12.18 -18.59
CA ALA A 227 18.11 -12.05 -19.14
C ALA A 227 18.38 -13.05 -20.28
N ASP A 228 17.93 -14.30 -20.15
CA ASP A 228 18.03 -15.32 -21.22
C ASP A 228 17.32 -14.88 -22.50
N ASN A 229 16.13 -14.30 -22.38
CA ASN A 229 15.41 -13.75 -23.55
C ASN A 229 16.14 -12.57 -24.20
N GLY A 230 17.11 -11.98 -23.52
CA GLY A 230 18.05 -10.99 -24.04
C GLY A 230 19.34 -11.59 -24.59
N CYS A 231 19.51 -12.91 -24.57
CA CYS A 231 20.66 -13.63 -25.12
C CYS A 231 20.29 -14.26 -26.49
N PRO A 232 20.97 -13.89 -27.59
CA PRO A 232 20.65 -14.40 -28.93
C PRO A 232 20.59 -15.93 -29.02
N SER A 233 21.46 -16.63 -28.31
CA SER A 233 21.56 -18.11 -28.35
C SER A 233 20.35 -18.80 -27.74
N HIS A 234 19.85 -18.27 -26.63
CA HIS A 234 18.67 -18.80 -25.94
C HIS A 234 17.39 -18.64 -26.75
N VAL A 235 17.28 -17.55 -27.53
CA VAL A 235 16.07 -17.28 -28.32
C VAL A 235 16.13 -17.79 -29.74
N ARG A 236 17.26 -18.36 -30.17
CA ARG A 236 17.47 -18.94 -31.49
C ARG A 236 17.74 -20.43 -31.43
N ASN A 237 17.34 -21.09 -30.33
CA ASN A 237 17.50 -22.53 -30.12
C ASN A 237 18.92 -22.99 -30.45
N ASP A 238 19.93 -22.24 -30.01
CA ASP A 238 21.31 -22.43 -30.45
C ASP A 238 22.16 -23.00 -29.31
N ALA A 239 22.15 -24.32 -29.16
CA ALA A 239 22.72 -24.98 -28.00
C ALA A 239 24.25 -25.06 -28.04
N HIS A 240 24.89 -24.38 -27.08
CA HIS A 240 26.33 -24.26 -26.98
C HIS A 240 26.86 -24.62 -25.58
N PRO A 241 26.72 -25.88 -25.12
CA PRO A 241 27.20 -26.26 -23.80
C PRO A 241 28.73 -26.25 -23.78
N SER A 242 29.32 -25.49 -22.86
CA SER A 242 30.76 -25.52 -22.67
C SER A 242 31.18 -26.75 -21.85
N ILE A 243 32.36 -27.29 -22.12
CA ILE A 243 32.91 -28.36 -21.28
C ILE A 243 33.44 -27.69 -20.02
N PRO A 244 33.08 -28.16 -18.80
CA PRO A 244 33.45 -27.54 -17.51
C PRO A 244 34.96 -27.57 -17.18
N PHE A 245 35.80 -27.84 -18.17
CA PHE A 245 37.24 -27.86 -18.08
C PHE A 245 37.78 -26.71 -18.96
N ARG A 246 38.38 -25.68 -18.35
CA ARG A 246 38.83 -24.46 -19.04
C ARG A 246 39.74 -24.69 -20.26
N MET A 247 40.50 -25.79 -20.28
CA MET A 247 41.32 -26.17 -21.45
C MET A 247 40.59 -27.02 -22.49
N MET A 248 39.44 -27.59 -22.15
CA MET A 248 38.58 -28.34 -23.07
C MET A 248 37.30 -27.60 -23.46
N SER A 249 37.03 -26.40 -22.94
CA SER A 249 35.92 -25.55 -23.39
C SER A 249 35.94 -25.33 -24.90
N TYR A 250 37.13 -25.26 -25.50
CA TYR A 250 37.35 -25.24 -26.96
C TYR A 250 36.79 -26.45 -27.73
N PHE A 251 36.54 -27.58 -27.06
CA PHE A 251 35.91 -28.78 -27.63
C PHE A 251 34.39 -28.84 -27.37
N GLY A 252 33.83 -27.93 -26.55
CA GLY A 252 32.39 -27.88 -26.22
C GLY A 252 31.54 -27.11 -27.22
N ASN A 253 32.16 -26.25 -28.02
CA ASN A 253 31.48 -25.22 -28.81
C ASN A 253 30.67 -24.28 -27.92
N PRO A 254 31.32 -23.42 -27.12
CA PRO A 254 30.64 -22.55 -26.19
C PRO A 254 30.13 -21.27 -26.87
N ASP A 255 29.05 -20.68 -26.34
CA ASP A 255 28.43 -19.51 -26.96
C ASP A 255 29.38 -18.32 -26.92
N THR A 256 29.71 -17.78 -28.09
CA THR A 256 30.61 -16.65 -28.22
C THR A 256 30.12 -15.41 -27.47
N TYR A 257 28.81 -15.14 -27.49
CA TYR A 257 28.26 -13.98 -26.79
C TYR A 257 28.35 -14.15 -25.28
N GLU A 258 27.83 -15.26 -24.76
CA GLU A 258 27.80 -15.52 -23.33
C GLU A 258 29.19 -15.64 -22.69
N GLU A 259 30.12 -16.35 -23.33
CA GLU A 259 31.50 -16.52 -22.84
C GLU A 259 32.26 -15.20 -22.82
N MET A 260 32.15 -14.37 -23.87
CA MET A 260 32.80 -13.06 -23.88
C MET A 260 32.21 -12.12 -22.83
N MET A 261 30.89 -12.14 -22.63
CA MET A 261 30.25 -11.37 -21.55
C MET A 261 30.74 -11.84 -20.17
N ALA A 262 30.89 -13.15 -19.97
CA ALA A 262 31.44 -13.73 -18.73
C ALA A 262 32.92 -13.37 -18.54
N GLU A 263 33.70 -13.34 -19.62
CA GLU A 263 35.10 -12.92 -19.60
C GLU A 263 35.24 -11.44 -19.21
N PHE A 264 34.42 -10.55 -19.78
CA PHE A 264 34.41 -9.13 -19.41
C PHE A 264 34.19 -8.94 -17.91
N GLN A 265 33.21 -9.67 -17.35
CA GLN A 265 32.85 -9.60 -15.94
C GLN A 265 33.86 -10.30 -15.01
N THR A 266 34.57 -11.33 -15.50
CA THR A 266 35.60 -12.04 -14.74
C THR A 266 36.90 -11.25 -14.69
N ASN A 267 37.27 -10.61 -15.79
CA ASN A 267 38.48 -9.79 -15.90
C ASN A 267 38.34 -8.43 -15.20
N ASN A 268 37.10 -7.94 -15.05
CA ASN A 268 36.77 -6.72 -14.32
C ASN A 268 35.40 -6.88 -13.65
N ASP A 269 35.32 -6.81 -12.32
CA ASP A 269 34.06 -6.98 -11.56
C ASP A 269 32.97 -5.94 -11.89
N GLY A 270 33.28 -4.90 -12.68
CA GLY A 270 32.32 -3.95 -13.27
C GLY A 270 32.28 -4.01 -14.81
N GLY A 271 32.73 -5.09 -15.44
CA GLY A 271 32.87 -5.21 -16.90
C GLY A 271 31.57 -4.99 -17.66
N LEU A 272 30.42 -5.36 -17.07
CA LEU A 272 29.12 -5.09 -17.67
C LEU A 272 28.57 -3.68 -17.43
N ASP A 273 29.21 -2.88 -16.56
CA ASP A 273 28.72 -1.55 -16.20
C ASP A 273 28.73 -0.56 -17.37
N GLU A 274 29.60 -0.77 -18.37
CA GLU A 274 29.62 0.09 -19.55
C GLU A 274 28.34 -0.03 -20.39
N PHE A 275 27.69 -1.20 -20.38
CA PHE A 275 26.48 -1.44 -21.18
C PHE A 275 25.20 -0.96 -20.48
N GLN A 276 25.19 -0.81 -19.15
CA GLN A 276 24.02 -0.29 -18.42
C GLN A 276 23.81 1.22 -18.61
N ALA A 277 24.74 1.98 -19.20
CA ALA A 277 24.54 3.41 -19.41
C ALA A 277 23.56 3.74 -20.57
N GLY A 278 23.31 2.76 -21.45
CA GLY A 278 22.42 2.93 -22.61
C GLY A 278 20.93 3.01 -22.23
N LYS A 279 20.12 3.55 -23.15
CA LYS A 279 18.64 3.49 -23.11
C LYS A 279 18.10 2.32 -23.94
N ALA A 280 17.01 1.70 -23.53
CA ALA A 280 16.31 0.78 -24.43
C ALA A 280 15.78 1.57 -25.65
N ASP A 281 15.51 0.85 -26.74
CA ASP A 281 14.75 1.42 -27.86
C ASP A 281 13.39 1.96 -27.35
N PRO A 282 12.97 3.19 -27.71
CA PRO A 282 11.75 3.79 -27.18
C PRO A 282 10.47 3.01 -27.49
N ASP A 283 10.37 2.41 -28.69
CA ASP A 283 9.20 1.62 -29.07
C ASP A 283 9.15 0.30 -28.32
N LEU A 284 10.32 -0.32 -28.11
CA LEU A 284 10.45 -1.49 -27.26
C LEU A 284 10.08 -1.19 -25.79
N ALA A 285 10.56 -0.08 -25.24
CA ALA A 285 10.22 0.35 -23.89
C ALA A 285 8.71 0.58 -23.73
N LEU A 286 8.07 1.20 -24.73
CA LEU A 286 6.62 1.42 -24.73
C LEU A 286 5.82 0.10 -24.78
N LYS A 287 6.33 -0.93 -25.48
CA LYS A 287 5.72 -2.26 -25.48
C LYS A 287 5.77 -2.88 -24.08
N PHE A 288 6.92 -2.82 -23.40
CA PHE A 288 7.06 -3.33 -22.02
C PHE A 288 6.17 -2.59 -21.02
N GLU A 289 6.01 -1.27 -21.18
CA GLU A 289 5.12 -0.47 -20.35
C GLU A 289 3.65 -0.91 -20.46
N LYS A 290 3.23 -1.24 -21.68
CA LYS A 290 1.85 -1.67 -22.00
C LYS A 290 1.58 -3.13 -21.67
N SER A 291 2.61 -3.96 -21.46
CA SER A 291 2.42 -5.37 -21.09
C SER A 291 1.67 -5.50 -19.77
N ASN A 292 0.72 -6.42 -19.71
CA ASN A 292 -0.08 -6.72 -18.52
C ASN A 292 0.35 -8.03 -17.85
N THR A 293 1.17 -8.84 -18.52
CA THR A 293 1.70 -10.09 -17.97
C THR A 293 3.21 -10.24 -18.20
N ILE A 294 3.87 -11.04 -17.35
CA ILE A 294 5.29 -11.37 -17.48
C ILE A 294 5.57 -12.13 -18.79
N ARG A 295 4.61 -12.94 -19.25
CA ARG A 295 4.72 -13.68 -20.51
C ARG A 295 4.81 -12.74 -21.71
N GLU A 296 4.04 -11.65 -21.71
CA GLU A 296 4.12 -10.62 -22.75
C GLU A 296 5.46 -9.90 -22.75
N VAL A 297 5.99 -9.56 -21.56
CA VAL A 297 7.32 -8.93 -21.43
C VAL A 297 8.40 -9.86 -21.98
N ALA A 298 8.41 -11.12 -21.53
CA ALA A 298 9.36 -12.13 -21.96
C ALA A 298 9.30 -12.37 -23.48
N HIS A 299 8.10 -12.58 -24.03
CA HIS A 299 7.92 -12.81 -25.46
C HIS A 299 8.33 -11.59 -26.30
N THR A 300 8.05 -10.38 -25.82
CA THR A 300 8.45 -9.13 -26.51
C THR A 300 9.97 -9.00 -26.57
N LEU A 301 10.67 -9.25 -25.45
CA LEU A 301 12.12 -9.19 -25.41
C LEU A 301 12.73 -10.30 -26.29
N ALA A 302 12.23 -11.52 -26.17
CA ALA A 302 12.73 -12.64 -26.97
C ALA A 302 12.58 -12.39 -28.48
N THR A 303 11.43 -11.86 -28.90
CA THR A 303 11.17 -11.50 -30.30
C THR A 303 12.14 -10.42 -30.77
N PHE A 304 12.34 -9.36 -29.97
CA PHE A 304 13.31 -8.32 -30.28
C PHE A 304 14.73 -8.89 -30.43
N THR A 305 15.17 -9.74 -29.51
CA THR A 305 16.48 -10.36 -29.55
C THR A 305 16.62 -11.28 -30.78
N ASN A 306 15.65 -12.17 -31.01
CA ASN A 306 15.68 -13.12 -32.12
C ASN A 306 15.73 -12.40 -33.48
N GLU A 307 14.89 -11.38 -33.68
CA GLU A 307 14.77 -10.71 -34.98
C GLU A 307 15.98 -9.83 -35.35
N ASN A 308 16.75 -9.38 -34.36
CA ASN A 308 17.77 -8.34 -34.57
C ASN A 308 19.20 -8.84 -34.50
N PHE A 309 19.49 -9.96 -33.84
CA PHE A 309 20.85 -10.40 -33.56
C PHE A 309 21.13 -11.81 -34.09
N PHE A 310 22.35 -12.00 -34.58
CA PHE A 310 22.88 -13.33 -34.90
C PHE A 310 23.57 -13.93 -33.68
N THR A 311 23.58 -15.25 -33.63
CA THR A 311 24.61 -16.03 -32.94
C THR A 311 25.67 -16.45 -33.97
N THR A 312 26.83 -16.93 -33.53
CA THR A 312 27.88 -17.41 -34.45
C THR A 312 27.37 -18.53 -35.38
N GLU A 313 26.49 -19.40 -34.90
CA GLU A 313 26.03 -20.57 -35.66
C GLU A 313 24.76 -20.34 -36.48
N THR A 314 24.00 -19.27 -36.21
CA THR A 314 22.75 -18.99 -36.94
C THR A 314 22.89 -17.94 -38.04
N ILE A 315 24.12 -17.51 -38.35
CA ILE A 315 24.40 -16.55 -39.42
C ILE A 315 23.93 -17.11 -40.77
N SER A 316 23.14 -16.33 -41.51
CA SER A 316 22.59 -16.75 -42.79
C SER A 316 22.29 -15.59 -43.73
N GLY A 317 22.16 -15.89 -45.02
CA GLY A 317 21.79 -14.92 -46.07
C GLY A 317 22.80 -14.90 -47.20
N THR A 318 22.87 -13.79 -47.92
CA THR A 318 23.87 -13.58 -48.97
C THR A 318 24.94 -12.64 -48.47
N ASP A 319 26.21 -13.06 -48.55
CA ASP A 319 27.36 -12.25 -48.15
C ASP A 319 27.58 -11.07 -49.14
N TRP A 320 28.50 -10.16 -48.80
CA TRP A 320 28.82 -9.00 -49.64
C TRP A 320 29.40 -9.35 -51.03
N LYS A 321 29.81 -10.61 -51.26
CA LYS A 321 30.31 -11.12 -52.55
C LYS A 321 29.22 -11.81 -53.37
N GLY A 322 28.01 -11.97 -52.84
CA GLY A 322 26.95 -12.72 -53.50
C GLY A 322 26.92 -14.21 -53.17
N ASN A 323 27.75 -14.71 -52.26
CA ASN A 323 27.73 -16.12 -51.85
C ASN A 323 26.60 -16.38 -50.86
N VAL A 324 26.00 -17.56 -50.95
CA VAL A 324 25.00 -18.01 -49.99
C VAL A 324 25.68 -18.56 -48.74
N VAL A 325 25.36 -17.97 -47.59
CA VAL A 325 25.76 -18.42 -46.26
C VAL A 325 24.58 -19.12 -45.61
N LYS A 326 24.78 -20.37 -45.20
CA LYS A 326 23.80 -21.19 -44.48
C LYS A 326 24.25 -21.36 -43.03
N PRO A 327 23.31 -21.35 -42.06
CA PRO A 327 23.68 -21.50 -40.66
C PRO A 327 24.40 -22.83 -40.42
N ILE A 328 25.31 -22.83 -39.44
CA ILE A 328 26.10 -23.99 -39.04
C ILE A 328 25.19 -24.97 -38.27
N THR A 329 24.43 -24.44 -37.30
CA THR A 329 23.34 -25.18 -36.65
C THR A 329 22.06 -25.12 -37.49
N HIS A 330 21.23 -26.16 -37.41
CA HIS A 330 19.92 -26.25 -38.06
C HIS A 330 19.88 -25.73 -39.52
N PRO A 331 20.70 -26.25 -40.46
CA PRO A 331 20.69 -25.80 -41.86
C PRO A 331 19.32 -25.99 -42.56
N GLU A 332 18.45 -26.85 -42.02
CA GLU A 332 17.06 -27.07 -42.44
C GLU A 332 16.09 -25.97 -41.98
N TYR A 333 16.43 -25.22 -40.93
CA TYR A 333 15.59 -24.15 -40.38
C TYR A 333 16.35 -22.83 -40.32
N VAL A 334 16.22 -22.05 -41.39
CA VAL A 334 16.89 -20.76 -41.49
C VAL A 334 15.96 -19.64 -41.02
N TYR A 335 16.28 -19.01 -39.88
CA TYR A 335 15.54 -17.86 -39.33
C TYR A 335 15.31 -16.76 -40.36
N ASN A 336 14.16 -16.09 -40.30
CA ASN A 336 13.80 -15.03 -41.25
C ASN A 336 14.65 -13.75 -41.12
N SER A 337 15.09 -13.41 -39.90
CA SER A 337 15.90 -12.24 -39.59
C SER A 337 16.85 -12.55 -38.42
N PRO A 338 17.99 -11.86 -38.29
CA PRO A 338 18.61 -11.03 -39.32
C PRO A 338 19.14 -11.86 -40.51
N LYS A 339 19.49 -11.18 -41.61
CA LYS A 339 20.10 -11.76 -42.82
C LYS A 339 21.27 -10.90 -43.24
N LEU A 340 22.38 -11.52 -43.68
CA LEU A 340 23.54 -10.79 -44.20
C LEU A 340 23.15 -9.85 -45.36
N SER A 341 22.24 -10.30 -46.23
CA SER A 341 21.74 -9.52 -47.37
C SER A 341 20.88 -8.31 -46.97
N ALA A 342 20.37 -8.29 -45.74
CA ALA A 342 19.61 -7.17 -45.17
C ALA A 342 20.49 -6.25 -44.30
N SER A 343 21.81 -6.49 -44.27
CA SER A 343 22.79 -5.73 -43.50
C SER A 343 23.65 -4.85 -44.40
N ILE A 344 24.22 -3.79 -43.83
CA ILE A 344 25.19 -2.93 -44.51
C ILE A 344 26.59 -3.47 -44.19
N TYR A 345 27.36 -3.85 -45.21
CA TYR A 345 28.74 -4.29 -45.01
C TYR A 345 29.71 -3.09 -45.14
N SER A 346 30.33 -2.70 -44.03
CA SER A 346 31.29 -1.58 -43.99
C SER A 346 32.32 -1.74 -42.87
N GLY A 347 33.58 -1.41 -43.19
CA GLY A 347 34.69 -1.51 -42.24
C GLY A 347 34.96 -2.94 -41.78
N ASN A 348 34.73 -3.94 -42.63
CA ASN A 348 34.81 -5.39 -42.34
C ASN A 348 33.71 -5.96 -41.43
N TYR A 349 32.65 -5.20 -41.16
CA TYR A 349 31.52 -5.65 -40.35
C TYR A 349 30.20 -5.58 -41.11
N TYR A 350 29.33 -6.54 -40.84
CA TYR A 350 27.91 -6.44 -41.17
C TYR A 350 27.21 -5.65 -40.08
N ARG A 351 26.49 -4.61 -40.48
CA ARG A 351 25.87 -3.65 -39.59
C ARG A 351 24.37 -3.56 -39.83
N ARG A 352 23.63 -3.27 -38.76
CA ARG A 352 22.19 -3.06 -38.84
C ARG A 352 21.76 -1.98 -37.85
N GLN A 353 20.77 -1.21 -38.26
CA GLN A 353 20.08 -0.30 -37.35
C GLN A 353 19.10 -1.10 -36.48
N VAL A 354 19.30 -1.08 -35.16
CA VAL A 354 18.42 -1.67 -34.15
C VAL A 354 17.90 -0.52 -33.28
N GLY A 355 16.65 -0.14 -33.53
CA GLY A 355 16.09 1.08 -32.94
C GLY A 355 16.89 2.32 -33.37
N ASN A 356 17.35 3.11 -32.40
CA ASN A 356 18.19 4.28 -32.63
C ASN A 356 19.70 4.01 -32.59
N ARG A 357 20.14 2.74 -32.57
CA ARG A 357 21.56 2.36 -32.56
C ARG A 357 21.96 1.60 -33.82
N GLU A 358 23.14 1.91 -34.34
CA GLU A 358 23.84 1.01 -35.26
C GLU A 358 24.51 -0.09 -34.44
N VAL A 359 24.31 -1.35 -34.84
CA VAL A 359 24.87 -2.54 -34.20
C VAL A 359 25.73 -3.30 -35.20
N LEU A 360 26.89 -3.76 -34.75
CA LEU A 360 27.74 -4.72 -35.47
C LEU A 360 27.20 -6.14 -35.21
N LEU A 361 26.79 -6.82 -36.28
CA LEU A 361 26.19 -8.15 -36.19
C LEU A 361 27.24 -9.27 -36.24
N CYS A 362 28.14 -9.23 -37.22
CA CYS A 362 29.22 -10.19 -37.41
C CYS A 362 30.35 -9.61 -38.29
N THR A 363 31.49 -10.28 -38.30
CA THR A 363 32.64 -10.03 -39.19
C THR A 363 32.94 -11.27 -40.03
N ASP A 364 33.62 -11.10 -41.15
CA ASP A 364 34.15 -12.19 -42.00
C ASP A 364 35.67 -12.11 -42.16
N THR A 365 36.36 -11.35 -41.30
CA THR A 365 37.79 -11.05 -41.43
C THR A 365 38.57 -11.56 -40.21
N TRP A 366 39.52 -12.47 -40.42
CA TRP A 366 40.36 -13.01 -39.36
C TRP A 366 41.54 -12.07 -39.04
N PHE A 367 41.71 -11.70 -37.76
CA PHE A 367 42.69 -10.71 -37.30
C PHE A 367 43.99 -11.32 -36.75
N PHE A 368 45.12 -11.03 -37.39
CA PHE A 368 46.41 -10.83 -36.71
C PHE A 368 46.77 -9.34 -36.84
N ASN A 369 47.16 -8.73 -35.72
CA ASN A 369 47.14 -7.31 -35.34
C ASN A 369 47.90 -6.28 -36.21
N LYS A 370 48.13 -6.53 -37.51
CA LYS A 370 48.73 -5.55 -38.43
C LYS A 370 48.38 -5.71 -39.91
N TYR A 371 47.79 -6.82 -40.34
CA TYR A 371 47.41 -7.06 -41.76
C TYR A 371 46.20 -8.00 -41.82
N PRO A 372 45.11 -7.68 -42.55
CA PRO A 372 43.99 -8.60 -42.74
C PRO A 372 44.41 -9.71 -43.72
N VAL A 373 44.85 -10.86 -43.21
CA VAL A 373 45.52 -11.90 -44.04
C VAL A 373 44.52 -12.92 -44.64
N SER A 374 43.31 -13.08 -44.11
CA SER A 374 42.30 -13.93 -44.79
C SER A 374 40.86 -13.64 -44.36
N LYS A 375 39.92 -13.72 -45.31
CA LYS A 375 38.48 -13.66 -45.06
C LYS A 375 37.93 -15.08 -44.87
N THR A 376 37.18 -15.30 -43.79
CA THR A 376 36.69 -16.61 -43.32
C THR A 376 35.17 -16.70 -43.37
N TYR A 377 34.61 -17.82 -42.95
CA TYR A 377 33.17 -17.91 -42.65
C TYR A 377 32.80 -16.83 -41.61
N PRO A 378 31.64 -16.14 -41.74
CA PRO A 378 31.27 -15.08 -40.81
C PRO A 378 31.16 -15.56 -39.36
N TYR A 379 31.55 -14.72 -38.40
CA TYR A 379 31.54 -15.03 -36.98
C TYR A 379 31.39 -13.76 -36.12
N LEU A 380 31.11 -13.92 -34.82
CA LEU A 380 31.08 -12.83 -33.85
C LEU A 380 32.48 -12.67 -33.23
N ASP A 381 33.06 -11.47 -33.31
CA ASP A 381 34.25 -11.10 -32.54
C ASP A 381 33.88 -10.24 -31.32
N GLU A 382 34.87 -9.84 -30.53
CA GLU A 382 34.68 -9.00 -29.34
C GLU A 382 33.95 -7.68 -29.67
N ALA A 383 34.25 -7.07 -30.82
CA ALA A 383 33.61 -5.83 -31.24
C ALA A 383 32.12 -6.04 -31.56
N CYS A 384 31.77 -7.16 -32.19
CA CYS A 384 30.38 -7.57 -32.39
C CYS A 384 29.68 -7.75 -31.04
N VAL A 385 30.24 -8.55 -30.12
CA VAL A 385 29.62 -8.82 -28.82
C VAL A 385 29.40 -7.53 -28.02
N LYS A 386 30.40 -6.65 -27.93
CA LYS A 386 30.26 -5.33 -27.27
C LYS A 386 29.17 -4.47 -27.91
N SER A 387 29.10 -4.47 -29.24
CA SER A 387 28.08 -3.71 -29.97
C SER A 387 26.68 -4.26 -29.73
N GLN A 388 26.50 -5.60 -29.75
CA GLN A 388 25.23 -6.24 -29.43
C GLN A 388 24.82 -5.99 -27.97
N ALA A 389 25.74 -6.15 -27.01
CA ALA A 389 25.51 -5.90 -25.59
C ALA A 389 25.04 -4.46 -25.32
N SER A 390 25.56 -3.48 -26.07
CA SER A 390 25.13 -2.07 -25.97
C SER A 390 23.65 -1.83 -26.32
N ALA A 391 23.03 -2.75 -27.07
CA ALA A 391 21.60 -2.72 -27.37
C ALA A 391 20.80 -3.65 -26.44
N LEU A 392 21.32 -4.85 -26.16
CA LEU A 392 20.64 -5.90 -25.38
C LEU A 392 20.57 -5.59 -23.89
N VAL A 393 21.66 -5.15 -23.25
CA VAL A 393 21.66 -4.89 -21.79
C VAL A 393 20.66 -3.80 -21.40
N PRO A 394 20.54 -2.66 -22.12
CA PRO A 394 19.46 -1.70 -21.86
C PRO A 394 18.05 -2.26 -22.07
N ALA A 395 17.85 -3.15 -23.06
CA ALA A 395 16.57 -3.79 -23.31
C ALA A 395 16.19 -4.76 -22.17
N ILE A 396 17.13 -5.61 -21.73
CA ILE A 396 16.99 -6.50 -20.57
C ILE A 396 16.64 -5.69 -19.33
N ARG A 397 17.36 -4.59 -19.08
CA ARG A 397 17.11 -3.70 -17.95
C ARG A 397 15.69 -3.14 -17.93
N GLU A 398 15.22 -2.65 -19.08
CA GLU A 398 13.85 -2.10 -19.21
C GLU A 398 12.78 -3.19 -19.05
N ALA A 399 12.98 -4.35 -19.67
CA ALA A 399 12.10 -5.51 -19.52
C ALA A 399 12.00 -5.96 -18.06
N GLY A 400 13.13 -6.11 -17.38
CA GLY A 400 13.20 -6.50 -15.97
C GLY A 400 12.53 -5.52 -15.02
N LEU A 401 12.70 -4.22 -15.27
CA LEU A 401 11.97 -3.18 -14.53
C LEU A 401 10.45 -3.36 -14.64
N HIS A 402 9.95 -3.71 -15.83
CA HIS A 402 8.53 -3.95 -16.03
C HIS A 402 8.07 -5.31 -15.50
N ALA A 403 8.96 -6.32 -15.45
CA ALA A 403 8.74 -7.57 -14.73
C ALA A 403 8.58 -7.32 -13.23
N ILE A 404 9.47 -6.57 -12.58
CA ILE A 404 9.36 -6.22 -11.15
C ILE A 404 8.05 -5.45 -10.88
N ARG A 405 7.66 -4.53 -11.76
CA ARG A 405 6.37 -3.81 -11.67
C ARG A 405 5.16 -4.74 -11.66
N LEU A 406 5.20 -5.81 -12.47
CA LEU A 406 4.13 -6.80 -12.56
C LEU A 406 4.15 -7.74 -11.34
N PHE A 407 5.32 -8.09 -10.83
CA PHE A 407 5.48 -8.99 -9.69
C PHE A 407 5.00 -8.41 -8.37
N ILE A 408 5.17 -7.11 -8.15
CA ILE A 408 4.76 -6.47 -6.88
C ILE A 408 3.27 -6.13 -6.93
N PRO A 409 2.43 -6.56 -5.96
CA PRO A 409 0.99 -6.31 -5.99
C PRO A 409 0.65 -4.83 -5.80
N GLY A 410 -0.47 -4.39 -6.36
CA GLY A 410 -0.98 -3.01 -6.22
C GLY A 410 -1.84 -2.84 -4.97
N LEU A 411 -1.28 -2.27 -3.92
CA LEU A 411 -1.86 -2.05 -2.59
C LEU A 411 -2.10 -0.55 -2.37
N SER A 412 -3.16 -0.23 -1.65
CA SER A 412 -3.48 1.12 -1.18
C SER A 412 -3.83 1.07 0.29
N VAL A 413 -3.15 1.90 1.10
CA VAL A 413 -3.49 2.09 2.52
C VAL A 413 -4.33 3.36 2.63
N LYS A 414 -5.42 3.30 3.38
CA LYS A 414 -6.32 4.45 3.60
C LYS A 414 -6.66 4.59 5.07
N ILE A 415 -6.64 5.83 5.56
CA ILE A 415 -7.26 6.19 6.84
C ILE A 415 -8.70 6.60 6.53
N THR A 416 -9.67 5.79 6.91
CA THR A 416 -11.09 6.02 6.61
C THR A 416 -11.71 7.00 7.60
N SER A 417 -11.44 6.86 8.91
CA SER A 417 -11.87 7.79 9.95
C SER A 417 -10.73 8.17 10.89
N LEU A 418 -10.76 9.42 11.34
CA LEU A 418 -9.92 9.95 12.42
C LEU A 418 -10.78 10.92 13.21
N THR A 419 -11.00 10.63 14.49
CA THR A 419 -11.78 11.48 15.40
C THR A 419 -10.86 12.34 16.27
N ASP A 420 -11.40 13.45 16.79
CA ASP A 420 -10.64 14.43 17.60
C ASP A 420 -10.12 13.84 18.93
N ASP A 421 -10.76 12.76 19.41
CA ASP A 421 -10.33 12.00 20.59
C ASP A 421 -9.29 10.91 20.25
N GLY A 422 -8.85 10.85 18.99
CA GLY A 422 -7.75 10.01 18.54
C GLY A 422 -8.14 8.59 18.12
N ASN A 423 -9.43 8.27 17.99
CA ASN A 423 -9.82 6.99 17.38
C ASN A 423 -9.56 7.06 15.87
N ILE A 424 -8.90 6.02 15.37
CA ILE A 424 -8.53 5.91 13.97
C ILE A 424 -9.01 4.58 13.41
N THR A 425 -9.56 4.61 12.21
CA THR A 425 -9.89 3.41 11.43
C THR A 425 -9.35 3.55 10.01
N GLY A 426 -9.03 2.42 9.40
CA GLY A 426 -8.54 2.40 8.04
C GLY A 426 -8.54 1.02 7.41
N GLU A 427 -8.14 1.00 6.15
CA GLU A 427 -8.15 -0.19 5.30
C GLU A 427 -6.92 -0.29 4.39
N ILE A 428 -6.55 -1.53 4.05
CA ILE A 428 -5.53 -1.92 3.09
C ILE A 428 -6.26 -2.65 1.96
N ILE A 429 -6.25 -2.06 0.78
CA ILE A 429 -6.96 -2.57 -0.40
C ILE A 429 -5.94 -3.08 -1.41
N HIS A 430 -6.12 -4.31 -1.86
CA HIS A 430 -5.43 -4.83 -3.03
C HIS A 430 -6.27 -4.61 -4.30
N LYS A 431 -5.67 -3.96 -5.30
CA LYS A 431 -6.21 -3.83 -6.65
C LYS A 431 -5.76 -5.03 -7.47
N THR A 432 -6.70 -5.91 -7.81
CA THR A 432 -6.43 -7.07 -8.67
C THR A 432 -6.06 -6.64 -10.09
N ASP A 433 -5.28 -7.48 -10.75
CA ASP A 433 -4.86 -7.33 -12.15
C ASP A 433 -4.70 -8.71 -12.82
N GLN A 434 -4.12 -8.77 -14.01
CA GLN A 434 -3.94 -10.04 -14.74
C GLN A 434 -2.92 -10.97 -14.09
N GLU A 435 -1.99 -10.44 -13.28
CA GLU A 435 -1.03 -11.24 -12.54
C GLU A 435 -1.60 -11.69 -11.20
N TYR A 436 -2.37 -10.81 -10.57
CA TYR A 436 -3.01 -11.01 -9.28
C TYR A 436 -4.53 -11.00 -9.43
N THR A 437 -5.07 -12.12 -9.90
CA THR A 437 -6.52 -12.26 -10.16
C THR A 437 -7.34 -12.40 -8.88
N GLN A 438 -6.72 -12.82 -7.77
CA GLN A 438 -7.36 -12.94 -6.46
C GLN A 438 -6.95 -11.81 -5.52
N ALA A 439 -7.92 -11.28 -4.77
CA ALA A 439 -7.66 -10.26 -3.76
C ALA A 439 -6.77 -10.81 -2.63
N ILE A 440 -5.84 -9.98 -2.14
CA ILE A 440 -4.95 -10.30 -1.02
C ILE A 440 -5.51 -9.61 0.22
N ARG A 441 -5.69 -10.35 1.31
CA ARG A 441 -6.30 -9.84 2.55
C ARG A 441 -5.27 -9.60 3.63
N TYR A 442 -4.68 -8.40 3.65
CA TYR A 442 -3.56 -8.08 4.54
C TYR A 442 -3.86 -8.37 6.02
N ASN A 443 -2.97 -9.13 6.69
CA ASN A 443 -3.02 -9.45 8.11
C ASN A 443 -1.65 -9.16 8.73
N GLY A 444 -1.45 -7.94 9.25
CA GLY A 444 -0.17 -7.58 9.83
C GLY A 444 -0.13 -6.17 10.42
N PRO A 445 1.04 -5.77 10.95
CA PRO A 445 1.28 -4.46 11.53
C PRO A 445 1.00 -3.32 10.57
N VAL A 446 0.36 -2.30 11.13
CA VAL A 446 0.15 -0.99 10.54
C VAL A 446 0.73 0.03 11.51
N GLU A 447 1.70 0.82 11.05
CA GLU A 447 2.25 1.92 11.84
C GLU A 447 1.58 3.22 11.42
N ILE A 448 1.16 4.03 12.39
CA ILE A 448 0.76 5.41 12.16
C ILE A 448 1.97 6.28 12.51
N LYS A 449 2.41 7.08 11.54
CA LYS A 449 3.56 7.97 11.68
C LYS A 449 3.16 9.42 11.44
N THR A 450 3.84 10.32 12.15
CA THR A 450 3.78 11.75 11.86
C THR A 450 4.61 12.08 10.62
N ALA A 451 4.45 13.29 10.08
CA ALA A 451 5.30 13.79 9.00
C ALA A 451 6.80 13.85 9.38
N THR A 452 7.12 13.92 10.69
CA THR A 452 8.49 13.85 11.23
C THR A 452 9.01 12.43 11.42
N LEU A 453 8.24 11.41 11.00
CA LEU A 453 8.52 9.97 11.10
C LEU A 453 8.42 9.39 12.52
N ASP A 454 7.91 10.15 13.48
CA ASP A 454 7.64 9.65 14.84
C ASP A 454 6.45 8.70 14.82
N VAL A 455 6.56 7.58 15.55
CA VAL A 455 5.48 6.59 15.64
C VAL A 455 4.41 7.11 16.59
N ALA A 456 3.24 7.44 16.03
CA ALA A 456 2.06 7.85 16.78
C ALA A 456 1.20 6.67 17.25
N GLY A 457 1.29 5.52 16.58
CA GLY A 457 0.57 4.30 16.97
C GLY A 457 1.01 3.07 16.18
N LYS A 458 0.80 1.88 16.77
CA LYS A 458 1.01 0.59 16.10
C LYS A 458 -0.24 -0.27 16.26
N PHE A 459 -0.76 -0.77 15.15
CA PHE A 459 -1.98 -1.56 15.10
C PHE A 459 -1.76 -2.84 14.31
N GLU A 460 -2.67 -3.79 14.44
CA GLU A 460 -2.69 -5.01 13.64
C GLU A 460 -3.92 -5.00 12.73
N ALA A 461 -3.70 -5.14 11.43
CA ALA A 461 -4.76 -5.31 10.46
C ALA A 461 -5.31 -6.73 10.50
N ARG A 462 -6.62 -6.87 10.28
CA ARG A 462 -7.32 -8.14 10.09
C ARG A 462 -8.18 -8.04 8.84
N ASN A 463 -7.92 -8.90 7.87
CA ASN A 463 -8.57 -8.90 6.56
C ASN A 463 -8.54 -7.51 5.89
N GLY A 464 -7.39 -6.84 5.97
CA GLY A 464 -7.18 -5.51 5.40
C GLY A 464 -7.88 -4.38 6.16
N ARG A 465 -8.35 -4.56 7.39
CA ARG A 465 -8.91 -3.48 8.21
C ARG A 465 -8.13 -3.30 9.50
N PHE A 466 -7.89 -2.05 9.89
CA PHE A 466 -7.27 -1.73 11.17
C PHE A 466 -8.07 -0.65 11.90
N SER A 467 -8.00 -0.68 13.22
CA SER A 467 -8.61 0.30 14.09
C SER A 467 -7.84 0.39 15.40
N GLY A 468 -7.80 1.56 16.00
CA GLY A 468 -7.24 1.75 17.32
C GLY A 468 -7.29 3.19 17.77
N LYS A 469 -6.49 3.53 18.77
CA LYS A 469 -6.43 4.85 19.35
C LYS A 469 -5.00 5.37 19.37
N ILE A 470 -4.79 6.59 18.89
CA ILE A 470 -3.53 7.33 18.96
C ILE A 470 -3.68 8.54 19.88
N THR A 471 -2.57 9.05 20.40
CA THR A 471 -2.59 10.28 21.21
C THR A 471 -2.90 11.49 20.31
N PRO A 472 -3.99 12.24 20.54
CA PRO A 472 -4.30 13.44 19.77
C PRO A 472 -3.21 14.49 19.95
N GLN A 473 -2.77 15.09 18.84
CA GLN A 473 -1.89 16.24 18.83
C GLN A 473 -2.44 17.26 17.85
N ASP A 474 -2.38 18.54 18.23
CA ASP A 474 -2.96 19.58 17.41
C ASP A 474 -2.09 19.91 16.19
N ASN A 475 -2.74 20.10 15.05
CA ASN A 475 -2.11 20.47 13.78
C ASN A 475 -1.02 19.52 13.24
N VAL A 476 -0.99 18.25 13.67
CA VAL A 476 -0.01 17.27 13.20
C VAL A 476 -0.54 16.49 11.99
N TRP A 477 0.27 16.38 10.94
CA TRP A 477 -0.02 15.50 9.80
C TRP A 477 0.44 14.08 10.09
N ILE A 478 -0.45 13.13 9.89
CA ILE A 478 -0.19 11.70 10.07
C ILE A 478 -0.47 10.93 8.79
N TYR A 479 0.15 9.76 8.66
CA TYR A 479 -0.17 8.78 7.63
C TYR A 479 -0.04 7.37 8.20
N ALA A 480 -0.73 6.41 7.59
CA ALA A 480 -0.61 5.00 7.90
C ALA A 480 0.38 4.34 6.94
N GLU A 481 1.21 3.43 7.42
CA GLU A 481 2.08 2.62 6.57
C GLU A 481 2.10 1.15 6.96
N ILE A 482 2.29 0.30 5.96
CA ILE A 482 2.58 -1.13 6.11
C ILE A 482 3.94 -1.43 5.51
N GLU A 483 4.62 -2.44 6.05
CA GLU A 483 5.90 -2.94 5.54
C GLU A 483 5.82 -4.45 5.29
N PHE A 484 6.38 -4.87 4.16
CA PHE A 484 6.58 -6.28 3.83
C PHE A 484 7.83 -6.47 2.96
N GLY A 485 8.83 -7.16 3.51
CA GLY A 485 9.99 -7.63 2.77
C GLY A 485 10.80 -6.54 2.06
N GLY A 486 10.95 -5.37 2.66
CA GLY A 486 11.65 -4.22 2.06
C GLY A 486 10.76 -3.32 1.21
N VAL A 487 9.44 -3.52 1.19
CA VAL A 487 8.46 -2.65 0.54
C VAL A 487 7.62 -1.97 1.60
N THR A 488 7.57 -0.64 1.57
CA THR A 488 6.68 0.16 2.41
C THR A 488 5.57 0.76 1.55
N VAL A 489 4.32 0.69 2.00
CA VAL A 489 3.17 1.32 1.33
C VAL A 489 2.51 2.28 2.30
N LYS A 490 2.41 3.55 1.91
CA LYS A 490 1.87 4.64 2.72
C LYS A 490 0.45 5.01 2.31
N SER A 491 -0.30 5.58 3.23
CA SER A 491 -1.53 6.31 2.91
C SER A 491 -1.22 7.74 2.52
N GLU A 492 -2.20 8.41 1.91
CA GLU A 492 -2.22 9.88 1.88
C GLU A 492 -2.21 10.43 3.31
N GLN A 493 -1.67 11.63 3.48
CA GLN A 493 -1.60 12.29 4.78
C GLN A 493 -2.98 12.80 5.22
N LYS A 494 -3.29 12.66 6.51
CA LYS A 494 -4.44 13.30 7.15
C LYS A 494 -3.98 14.22 8.27
N LYS A 495 -4.62 15.38 8.37
CA LYS A 495 -4.38 16.32 9.46
C LYS A 495 -5.16 15.86 10.70
N MET A 496 -4.45 15.69 11.81
CA MET A 496 -5.04 15.48 13.11
C MET A 496 -5.40 16.83 13.74
N GLN A 497 -6.58 16.91 14.32
CA GLN A 497 -7.02 18.04 15.13
C GLN A 497 -7.30 17.50 16.53
N ALA A 498 -6.66 18.08 17.55
CA ALA A 498 -7.02 17.74 18.92
C ALA A 498 -8.33 18.46 19.24
N ALA A 499 -9.21 17.79 19.99
CA ALA A 499 -10.37 18.47 20.53
C ALA A 499 -9.91 19.72 21.31
N PRO A 500 -10.58 20.88 21.16
CA PRO A 500 -10.24 22.05 21.95
C PRO A 500 -10.25 21.68 23.44
N PRO A 501 -9.31 22.21 24.26
CA PRO A 501 -9.23 21.86 25.67
C PRO A 501 -10.59 22.13 26.32
N LYS A 502 -11.18 21.10 26.94
CA LYS A 502 -12.34 21.28 27.82
C LYS A 502 -11.91 22.29 28.88
N ARG A 503 -12.52 23.48 28.89
CA ARG A 503 -12.35 24.43 29.98
C ARG A 503 -12.89 23.77 31.24
N GLU A 504 -12.04 23.53 32.24
CA GLU A 504 -12.54 23.09 33.54
C GLU A 504 -13.46 24.18 34.09
N PRO A 505 -14.68 23.82 34.57
CA PRO A 505 -15.56 24.79 35.19
C PRO A 505 -14.91 25.30 36.48
N VAL A 506 -14.56 26.58 36.51
CA VAL A 506 -14.17 27.30 37.73
C VAL A 506 -15.36 27.23 38.67
N ALA A 507 -15.28 26.66 39.87
CA ALA A 507 -16.44 26.56 40.76
C ALA A 507 -16.99 27.97 41.14
N ALA A 508 -18.18 28.35 40.64
CA ALA A 508 -18.86 29.57 41.07
C ALA A 508 -19.20 29.51 42.57
N GLN A 509 -19.11 30.67 43.23
CA GLN A 509 -19.50 30.82 44.63
C GLN A 509 -21.04 30.83 44.83
N ASP A 510 -21.80 31.18 43.78
CA ASP A 510 -23.27 31.35 43.83
C ASP A 510 -24.01 30.48 42.78
N TYR A 511 -25.25 30.08 43.09
CA TYR A 511 -26.18 29.46 42.13
C TYR A 511 -27.12 30.52 41.54
N GLU A 512 -27.59 30.30 40.32
CA GLU A 512 -28.66 31.07 39.69
C GLU A 512 -29.91 30.20 39.55
N LEU A 513 -31.08 30.77 39.85
CA LEU A 513 -32.39 30.17 39.69
C LEU A 513 -33.13 30.90 38.57
N ASP A 514 -33.55 30.13 37.57
CA ASP A 514 -34.46 30.55 36.53
C ASP A 514 -35.73 29.71 36.56
N PHE A 515 -36.87 30.32 36.21
CA PHE A 515 -38.10 29.57 35.99
C PHE A 515 -38.92 30.16 34.84
N VAL A 516 -39.67 29.31 34.17
CA VAL A 516 -40.61 29.68 33.11
C VAL A 516 -41.90 28.90 33.30
N ILE A 517 -43.02 29.60 33.32
CA ILE A 517 -44.35 29.00 33.34
C ILE A 517 -45.08 29.43 32.09
N HIS A 518 -45.29 28.49 31.20
CA HIS A 518 -46.09 28.68 29.99
C HIS A 518 -47.51 28.21 30.26
N ALA A 519 -48.50 29.08 30.05
CA ALA A 519 -49.91 28.71 30.24
C ALA A 519 -50.89 29.62 29.48
N TYR A 520 -52.10 29.12 29.24
CA TYR A 520 -53.22 29.95 28.79
C TYR A 520 -53.81 30.71 29.97
N MET A 521 -53.80 32.05 29.90
CA MET A 521 -54.19 32.93 31.01
C MET A 521 -55.45 33.74 30.67
N HIS A 522 -56.38 33.82 31.62
CA HIS A 522 -57.56 34.68 31.55
C HIS A 522 -57.36 35.93 32.41
N TYR A 523 -57.56 37.11 31.82
CA TYR A 523 -57.43 38.41 32.46
C TYR A 523 -58.80 39.10 32.58
N THR A 524 -59.02 39.78 33.69
CA THR A 524 -60.32 40.39 34.07
C THR A 524 -61.03 41.14 32.96
N ASN A 525 -60.32 42.01 32.23
CA ASN A 525 -60.95 42.89 31.24
C ASN A 525 -60.17 43.09 29.95
N GLY A 526 -58.97 42.52 29.83
CA GLY A 526 -57.99 42.90 28.81
C GLY A 526 -57.67 44.41 28.81
N HIS A 527 -56.68 44.82 28.03
CA HIS A 527 -56.29 46.21 27.87
C HIS A 527 -55.56 46.41 26.55
N ASP A 528 -55.90 47.49 25.84
CA ASP A 528 -55.29 47.86 24.57
C ASP A 528 -55.10 49.38 24.57
N MET A 529 -53.86 49.85 24.74
CA MET A 529 -53.45 51.27 24.67
C MET A 529 -51.92 51.36 24.57
N ASP A 530 -51.40 52.40 23.88
CA ASP A 530 -49.98 52.75 23.79
C ASP A 530 -49.07 51.56 23.37
N ASP A 531 -49.30 50.98 22.19
CA ASP A 531 -48.53 49.87 21.57
C ASP A 531 -48.45 48.56 22.39
N GLN A 532 -49.29 48.40 23.42
CA GLN A 532 -49.29 47.24 24.29
C GLN A 532 -50.68 46.59 24.37
N GLN A 533 -50.75 45.33 23.91
CA GLN A 533 -52.00 44.56 23.87
C GLN A 533 -51.99 43.43 24.92
N PHE A 534 -52.93 43.52 25.86
CA PHE A 534 -53.23 42.49 26.85
C PHE A 534 -54.63 41.94 26.56
N SER A 535 -54.71 40.87 25.76
CA SER A 535 -55.99 40.23 25.45
C SER A 535 -56.68 39.69 26.71
N LYS A 536 -58.02 39.63 26.71
CA LYS A 536 -58.82 39.02 27.79
C LYS A 536 -58.45 37.57 28.06
N SER A 537 -57.96 36.86 27.06
CA SER A 537 -57.47 35.50 27.18
C SER A 537 -56.40 35.25 26.12
N ASP A 538 -55.23 34.80 26.53
CA ASP A 538 -54.12 34.53 25.61
C ASP A 538 -53.11 33.56 26.22
N PHE A 539 -52.29 32.96 25.36
CA PHE A 539 -51.13 32.21 25.79
C PHE A 539 -50.04 33.17 26.28
N ARG A 540 -49.50 32.91 27.48
CA ARG A 540 -48.51 33.77 28.12
C ARG A 540 -47.42 32.94 28.80
N ALA A 541 -46.20 33.45 28.78
CA ALA A 541 -45.10 32.96 29.58
C ALA A 541 -44.91 33.89 30.78
N ILE A 542 -44.75 33.31 31.98
CA ILE A 542 -44.28 34.00 33.18
C ILE A 542 -42.87 33.52 33.44
N GLU A 543 -41.92 34.41 33.26
CA GLU A 543 -40.48 34.12 33.28
C GLU A 543 -39.82 34.83 34.46
N SER A 544 -38.84 34.17 35.09
CA SER A 544 -37.81 34.87 35.84
C SER A 544 -37.01 35.75 34.86
N PRO A 545 -36.56 36.93 35.27
CA PRO A 545 -35.77 37.77 34.40
C PRO A 545 -34.41 37.13 34.18
N GLY A 546 -34.22 36.59 32.98
CA GLY A 546 -32.98 35.96 32.54
C GLY A 546 -33.16 34.82 31.56
N THR A 547 -34.38 34.30 31.46
CA THR A 547 -34.79 33.41 30.37
C THR A 547 -34.55 34.09 29.01
N GLY A 548 -33.82 33.43 28.10
CA GLY A 548 -33.53 33.99 26.76
C GLY A 548 -32.28 34.85 26.63
N GLY A 549 -31.39 34.90 27.63
CA GLY A 549 -29.99 35.31 27.42
C GLY A 549 -29.67 36.80 27.58
N SER A 550 -30.61 37.64 28.05
CA SER A 550 -30.36 39.10 28.21
C SER A 550 -30.06 39.58 29.65
N PHE A 551 -30.52 38.90 30.71
CA PHE A 551 -30.28 39.30 32.12
C PHE A 551 -29.91 38.11 33.04
N PRO A 552 -29.14 38.26 34.12
CA PRO A 552 -28.89 37.16 35.06
C PRO A 552 -30.15 36.82 35.88
N GLY A 553 -30.40 35.52 36.12
CA GLY A 553 -31.52 35.01 36.92
C GLY A 553 -31.43 35.38 38.41
N PHE A 554 -32.29 34.78 39.25
CA PHE A 554 -32.22 35.01 40.70
C PHE A 554 -30.95 34.38 41.28
N ARG A 555 -30.05 35.17 41.86
CA ARG A 555 -28.91 34.63 42.61
C ARG A 555 -29.39 34.05 43.93
N ILE A 556 -29.08 32.77 44.16
CA ILE A 556 -29.60 32.03 45.30
C ILE A 556 -28.50 31.31 46.11
N SER A 557 -28.78 31.06 47.39
CA SER A 557 -27.90 30.30 48.29
C SER A 557 -27.76 28.82 47.89
N LYS A 558 -26.58 28.24 48.15
CA LYS A 558 -26.29 26.82 47.93
C LYS A 558 -27.04 25.90 48.90
N GLY A 559 -27.61 24.80 48.40
CA GLY A 559 -28.18 23.70 49.21
C GLY A 559 -29.62 23.35 48.82
N GLY A 560 -30.24 22.39 49.54
CA GLY A 560 -31.62 21.95 49.30
C GLY A 560 -32.71 22.98 49.68
N SER A 561 -32.31 24.14 50.19
CA SER A 561 -33.14 25.31 50.47
C SER A 561 -32.42 26.55 49.98
N PHE A 562 -33.16 27.47 49.37
CA PHE A 562 -32.59 28.62 48.72
C PHE A 562 -33.37 29.90 49.02
N SER A 563 -32.67 31.02 49.05
CA SER A 563 -33.26 32.36 49.01
C SER A 563 -32.37 33.27 48.18
N GLY A 564 -32.96 34.26 47.53
CA GLY A 564 -32.28 35.14 46.59
C GLY A 564 -32.99 36.46 46.39
N LYS A 565 -32.23 37.48 46.04
CA LYS A 565 -32.73 38.79 45.60
C LYS A 565 -32.31 39.03 44.16
N LEU A 566 -33.20 39.61 43.39
CA LEU A 566 -33.00 39.92 41.99
C LEU A 566 -32.66 41.41 41.79
N PHE A 567 -33.49 42.28 42.37
CA PHE A 567 -33.24 43.71 42.43
C PHE A 567 -33.87 44.30 43.69
N GLU A 568 -33.26 45.35 44.21
CA GLU A 568 -33.76 46.14 45.34
C GLU A 568 -33.49 47.61 45.03
N GLY A 569 -34.53 48.37 44.71
CA GLY A 569 -34.39 49.76 44.31
C GLY A 569 -35.70 50.54 44.35
N ARG A 570 -35.61 51.85 44.11
CA ARG A 570 -36.75 52.78 44.21
C ARG A 570 -37.92 52.46 43.25
N HIS A 571 -37.66 51.70 42.19
CA HIS A 571 -38.62 51.46 41.10
C HIS A 571 -38.84 49.97 40.80
N GLN A 572 -38.17 49.09 41.54
CA GLN A 572 -38.25 47.65 41.34
C GLN A 572 -37.78 46.91 42.61
N ASP A 573 -38.50 45.87 42.99
CA ASP A 573 -38.10 44.92 44.03
C ASP A 573 -38.48 43.49 43.63
N GLY A 574 -37.56 42.56 43.87
CA GLY A 574 -37.74 41.18 43.47
C GLY A 574 -36.96 40.22 44.36
N TRP A 575 -37.64 39.19 44.86
CA TRP A 575 -37.05 38.16 45.71
C TRP A 575 -37.62 36.78 45.39
N VAL A 576 -36.85 35.75 45.76
CA VAL A 576 -37.25 34.35 45.65
C VAL A 576 -36.79 33.56 46.88
N GLU A 577 -37.56 32.57 47.27
CA GLU A 577 -37.19 31.56 48.26
C GLU A 577 -37.85 30.22 47.94
N GLY A 578 -37.24 29.14 48.37
CA GLY A 578 -37.77 27.81 48.12
C GLY A 578 -36.92 26.69 48.69
N ALA A 579 -37.36 25.47 48.42
CA ALA A 579 -36.65 24.25 48.76
C ALA A 579 -36.86 23.17 47.70
N TYR A 580 -35.83 22.39 47.44
CA TYR A 580 -35.83 21.33 46.45
C TYR A 580 -34.96 20.15 46.90
N ASN A 581 -35.16 19.01 46.23
CA ASN A 581 -34.24 17.88 46.23
C ASN A 581 -34.14 17.34 44.79
N ASN A 582 -33.37 16.27 44.59
CA ASN A 582 -33.13 15.71 43.26
C ASN A 582 -34.38 15.14 42.56
N GLN A 583 -35.51 15.03 43.26
CA GLN A 583 -36.74 14.43 42.74
C GLN A 583 -37.89 15.44 42.62
N ARG A 584 -37.86 16.56 43.37
CA ARG A 584 -38.96 17.54 43.48
C ARG A 584 -38.49 18.95 43.82
N LEU A 585 -39.18 19.93 43.23
CA LEU A 585 -39.28 21.26 43.83
C LEU A 585 -40.36 21.21 44.92
N SER A 586 -39.93 21.22 46.19
CA SER A 586 -40.84 21.09 47.33
C SER A 586 -41.75 22.31 47.43
N TRP A 587 -41.17 23.49 47.33
CA TRP A 587 -41.89 24.75 47.18
C TRP A 587 -40.98 25.85 46.65
N LEU A 588 -41.58 26.84 45.98
CA LEU A 588 -40.94 28.08 45.54
C LEU A 588 -41.94 29.21 45.71
N LYS A 589 -41.48 30.34 46.23
CA LYS A 589 -42.19 31.62 46.20
C LYS A 589 -41.30 32.67 45.59
N SER A 590 -41.86 33.43 44.64
CA SER A 590 -41.20 34.60 44.10
C SER A 590 -42.13 35.79 44.07
N HIS A 591 -41.56 36.96 44.30
CA HIS A 591 -42.23 38.24 44.12
C HIS A 591 -41.43 39.10 43.15
N MET A 592 -42.12 39.79 42.27
CA MET A 592 -41.55 40.83 41.41
C MET A 592 -42.50 42.01 41.33
N HIS A 593 -42.00 43.21 41.62
CA HIS A 593 -42.69 44.46 41.36
C HIS A 593 -41.79 45.38 40.54
N LEU A 594 -42.33 45.90 39.44
CA LEU A 594 -41.64 46.73 38.47
C LEU A 594 -42.47 47.98 38.18
N THR A 595 -41.81 49.14 38.11
CA THR A 595 -42.41 50.44 37.78
C THR A 595 -41.75 51.05 36.55
N TRP A 596 -42.55 51.39 35.54
CA TRP A 596 -42.11 52.09 34.32
C TRP A 596 -42.57 53.55 34.32
N TYR A 597 -41.80 54.39 33.65
CA TYR A 597 -42.05 55.82 33.51
C TYR A 597 -42.11 56.22 32.03
N LYS A 598 -42.95 57.20 31.67
CA LYS A 598 -42.98 57.84 30.34
C LYS A 598 -41.79 58.80 30.20
N GLN A 599 -41.42 59.11 28.96
CA GLN A 599 -40.44 60.16 28.64
C GLN A 599 -41.00 61.51 29.15
N GLY A 600 -40.49 62.00 30.29
CA GLY A 600 -41.05 63.14 31.03
C GLY A 600 -41.34 62.90 32.52
N GLY A 601 -41.14 61.68 33.04
CA GLY A 601 -41.08 61.40 34.49
C GLY A 601 -42.39 60.98 35.16
N GLY A 602 -43.53 61.00 34.46
CA GLY A 602 -44.77 60.40 34.96
C GLY A 602 -44.73 58.88 34.89
N LYS A 603 -45.33 58.16 35.87
CA LYS A 603 -45.49 56.70 35.80
C LYS A 603 -46.28 56.33 34.54
N SER A 604 -45.86 55.27 33.84
CA SER A 604 -46.61 54.66 32.73
C SER A 604 -47.32 53.39 33.20
N ARG A 605 -46.65 52.55 33.98
CA ARG A 605 -47.14 51.24 34.39
C ARG A 605 -46.50 50.78 35.70
N GLU A 606 -47.27 50.05 36.49
CA GLU A 606 -46.74 49.20 37.56
C GLU A 606 -47.21 47.76 37.34
N GLN A 607 -46.34 46.79 37.59
CA GLN A 607 -46.61 45.36 37.39
C GLN A 607 -46.14 44.58 38.60
N TRP A 608 -46.99 43.69 39.11
CA TRP A 608 -46.72 42.78 40.20
C TRP A 608 -46.92 41.34 39.72
N ILE A 609 -45.95 40.48 40.00
CA ILE A 609 -45.98 39.06 39.68
C ILE A 609 -45.57 38.29 40.94
N ASP A 610 -46.54 37.62 41.55
CA ASP A 610 -46.30 36.65 42.62
C ASP A 610 -46.48 35.24 42.08
N VAL A 611 -45.51 34.37 42.33
CA VAL A 611 -45.57 32.95 41.98
C VAL A 611 -45.42 32.13 43.25
N GLU A 612 -46.28 31.15 43.45
CA GLU A 612 -46.14 30.09 44.44
C GLU A 612 -46.28 28.73 43.75
N LEU A 613 -45.19 27.97 43.76
CA LEU A 613 -45.15 26.58 43.32
C LEU A 613 -45.00 25.68 44.53
N ARG A 614 -45.73 24.56 44.60
CA ARG A 614 -45.51 23.52 45.61
C ARG A 614 -45.61 22.14 44.99
N ASN A 615 -44.76 21.23 45.46
CA ASN A 615 -44.78 19.82 45.10
C ASN A 615 -44.76 19.60 43.58
N ILE A 616 -43.85 20.28 42.88
CA ILE A 616 -43.66 20.06 41.44
C ILE A 616 -42.77 18.82 41.26
N PRO A 617 -43.27 17.72 40.66
CA PRO A 617 -42.44 16.59 40.26
C PRO A 617 -41.52 17.03 39.12
N VAL A 618 -40.28 16.58 39.14
CA VAL A 618 -39.26 17.04 38.20
C VAL A 618 -38.52 15.86 37.63
N ASP A 619 -38.35 15.85 36.31
CA ASP A 619 -37.46 14.92 35.64
C ASP A 619 -36.05 15.50 35.66
N GLU A 620 -35.07 14.75 36.17
CA GLU A 620 -33.66 15.11 36.05
C GLU A 620 -33.27 14.95 34.57
N ILE A 621 -33.31 16.05 33.81
CA ILE A 621 -32.91 16.05 32.38
C ILE A 621 -31.38 16.04 32.21
N GLY A 622 -30.64 15.97 33.33
CA GLY A 622 -29.23 15.64 33.35
C GLY A 622 -28.45 16.51 34.33
N THR A 623 -27.53 15.86 35.05
CA THR A 623 -26.38 16.49 35.68
C THR A 623 -25.39 16.88 34.59
N SER A 624 -25.55 18.07 34.01
CA SER A 624 -24.47 18.66 33.23
C SER A 624 -23.41 19.25 34.18
N ASP A 625 -22.19 19.46 33.69
CA ASP A 625 -21.10 20.12 34.40
C ASP A 625 -21.44 21.56 34.89
N TYR A 626 -22.67 22.04 34.67
CA TYR A 626 -23.12 23.42 34.84
C TYR A 626 -24.38 23.60 35.72
N GLY A 627 -25.00 22.54 36.27
CA GLY A 627 -26.14 22.70 37.21
C GLY A 627 -27.18 21.59 37.22
N ILE A 628 -28.29 21.83 37.92
CA ILE A 628 -29.48 20.98 37.98
C ILE A 628 -30.62 21.67 37.22
N ARG A 629 -31.13 21.03 36.17
CA ARG A 629 -32.30 21.52 35.43
C ARG A 629 -33.51 20.63 35.71
N PHE A 630 -34.64 21.26 36.00
CA PHE A 630 -35.92 20.63 36.22
C PHE A 630 -36.89 21.05 35.13
N HIS A 631 -37.46 20.09 34.41
CA HIS A 631 -38.49 20.39 33.42
C HIS A 631 -39.60 19.36 33.54
N ARG A 632 -40.85 19.84 33.49
CA ARG A 632 -42.02 18.96 33.44
C ARG A 632 -43.08 19.57 32.53
N ASP A 633 -43.50 18.76 31.57
CA ASP A 633 -44.69 19.04 30.76
C ASP A 633 -45.95 18.86 31.62
N GLY A 634 -46.91 19.78 31.52
CA GLY A 634 -48.14 19.74 32.32
C GLY A 634 -49.16 18.67 31.87
N TRP A 635 -48.86 17.91 30.81
CA TRP A 635 -49.82 17.09 30.10
C TRP A 635 -49.25 15.78 29.55
N ASP A 636 -50.00 14.72 29.80
CA ASP A 636 -49.73 13.36 29.35
C ASP A 636 -50.32 13.19 27.94
N CYS A 637 -49.49 13.35 26.91
CA CYS A 637 -49.93 13.21 25.51
C CYS A 637 -50.33 11.78 25.14
N ASP A 638 -49.85 10.76 25.85
CA ASP A 638 -50.22 9.38 25.59
C ASP A 638 -51.68 9.11 26.00
N ASN A 639 -52.12 9.75 27.09
CA ASN A 639 -53.46 9.57 27.64
C ASN A 639 -54.39 10.77 27.43
N LEU A 640 -53.93 11.83 26.76
CA LEU A 640 -54.67 13.06 26.46
C LEU A 640 -55.35 13.68 27.70
N ARG A 641 -54.62 13.78 28.80
CA ARG A 641 -55.08 14.34 30.08
C ARG A 641 -53.98 15.17 30.76
N PRO A 642 -54.32 16.07 31.70
CA PRO A 642 -53.32 16.67 32.57
C PRO A 642 -52.46 15.59 33.22
N ASP A 643 -51.17 15.85 33.39
CA ASP A 643 -50.26 14.88 33.99
C ASP A 643 -50.75 14.51 35.41
N PRO A 644 -51.03 13.21 35.70
CA PRO A 644 -51.51 12.77 37.00
C PRO A 644 -50.58 13.09 38.18
N GLU A 645 -49.28 13.24 37.94
CA GLU A 645 -48.33 13.64 38.98
C GLU A 645 -48.37 15.15 39.25
N PHE A 646 -48.76 15.94 38.25
CA PHE A 646 -49.01 17.38 38.37
C PHE A 646 -50.34 17.69 39.06
N GLU A 647 -51.29 16.75 39.13
CA GLU A 647 -52.54 16.91 39.91
C GLU A 647 -52.29 17.22 41.39
N LYS A 648 -51.14 16.79 41.93
CA LYS A 648 -50.74 17.06 43.33
C LYS A 648 -49.87 18.31 43.47
N SER A 649 -49.56 18.98 42.37
CA SER A 649 -48.80 20.22 42.33
C SER A 649 -49.71 21.42 42.58
N ILE A 650 -49.19 22.43 43.25
CA ILE A 650 -49.89 23.71 43.45
C ILE A 650 -49.14 24.75 42.64
N VAL A 651 -49.83 25.37 41.68
CA VAL A 651 -49.32 26.50 40.90
C VAL A 651 -50.27 27.67 41.12
N LYS A 652 -49.78 28.69 41.82
CA LYS A 652 -50.52 29.94 42.04
C LYS A 652 -49.72 31.08 41.45
N ILE A 653 -50.36 31.82 40.57
CA ILE A 653 -49.79 33.02 39.97
C ILE A 653 -50.75 34.15 40.30
N LYS A 654 -50.22 35.27 40.81
CA LYS A 654 -50.94 36.54 40.85
C LYS A 654 -50.20 37.50 39.95
N HIS A 655 -50.83 37.87 38.85
CA HIS A 655 -50.30 38.87 37.95
C HIS A 655 -51.25 40.06 37.97
N ARG A 656 -50.75 41.23 38.37
CA ARG A 656 -51.50 42.50 38.41
C ARG A 656 -50.72 43.57 37.66
N ILE A 657 -51.39 44.32 36.82
CA ILE A 657 -50.85 45.45 36.09
C ILE A 657 -51.74 46.66 36.31
N LYS A 658 -51.14 47.80 36.65
CA LYS A 658 -51.81 49.10 36.78
C LYS A 658 -51.26 50.08 35.75
N PHE A 659 -52.15 50.66 34.96
CA PHE A 659 -51.78 51.60 33.89
C PHE A 659 -52.02 53.04 34.33
N TYR A 660 -51.12 53.94 33.92
CA TYR A 660 -51.16 55.35 34.25
C TYR A 660 -51.20 56.23 32.98
N PRO A 661 -51.94 57.36 33.00
CA PRO A 661 -52.68 57.91 34.13
C PRO A 661 -54.09 57.33 34.32
N SER A 662 -54.54 56.41 33.45
CA SER A 662 -55.93 55.91 33.44
C SER A 662 -56.38 55.27 34.76
N GLY A 663 -55.45 54.78 35.58
CA GLY A 663 -55.72 54.07 36.82
C GLY A 663 -56.34 52.69 36.60
N ARG A 664 -56.50 52.27 35.34
CA ARG A 664 -57.10 50.98 34.98
C ARG A 664 -56.16 49.86 35.40
N GLU A 665 -56.75 48.83 36.02
CA GLU A 665 -56.04 47.64 36.43
C GLU A 665 -56.47 46.44 35.59
N VAL A 666 -55.50 45.59 35.28
CA VAL A 666 -55.69 44.26 34.70
C VAL A 666 -55.09 43.27 35.67
N SER A 667 -55.87 42.25 36.02
CA SER A 667 -55.42 41.17 36.87
C SER A 667 -55.74 39.85 36.22
N PHE A 668 -54.89 38.88 36.53
CA PHE A 668 -55.10 37.49 36.18
C PHE A 668 -56.18 36.87 37.07
N ASP A 669 -57.16 36.19 36.45
CA ASP A 669 -58.27 35.54 37.13
C ASP A 669 -57.99 34.05 37.36
N TYR A 670 -57.66 33.31 36.30
CA TYR A 670 -57.39 31.87 36.36
C TYR A 670 -56.58 31.36 35.16
N ILE A 671 -55.82 30.29 35.38
CA ILE A 671 -55.03 29.57 34.36
C ILE A 671 -55.92 28.45 33.82
N ASP A 672 -55.96 28.30 32.49
CA ASP A 672 -56.63 27.19 31.82
C ASP A 672 -55.58 26.27 31.18
N TYR A 673 -55.11 25.27 31.93
CA TYR A 673 -54.20 24.26 31.40
C TYR A 673 -54.88 23.39 30.31
N GLY A 674 -56.21 23.27 30.29
CA GLY A 674 -56.93 22.41 29.36
C GLY A 674 -56.98 22.91 27.90
N LYS A 675 -56.74 24.20 27.65
CA LYS A 675 -56.81 24.80 26.31
C LYS A 675 -55.50 24.79 25.52
N SER A 676 -54.37 24.58 26.17
CA SER A 676 -53.04 24.62 25.53
C SER A 676 -52.61 23.32 24.84
N GLU A 677 -53.21 22.18 25.16
CA GLU A 677 -52.61 20.86 24.82
C GLU A 677 -53.46 19.96 23.92
N VAL A 678 -54.78 20.16 23.85
CA VAL A 678 -55.67 19.33 22.99
C VAL A 678 -55.30 19.45 21.51
N GLN A 679 -54.78 20.60 21.08
CA GLN A 679 -54.42 20.86 19.68
C GLN A 679 -53.03 20.31 19.32
N GLY A 680 -52.11 20.20 20.29
CA GLY A 680 -50.72 19.79 20.08
C GLY A 680 -50.46 18.29 20.05
N CYS A 681 -51.16 17.49 20.87
CA CYS A 681 -50.93 16.05 20.88
C CYS A 681 -51.54 15.32 19.65
N LYS A 682 -52.39 15.97 18.84
CA LYS A 682 -53.07 15.35 17.69
C LYS A 682 -52.30 15.42 16.36
N ASP A 683 -51.44 16.42 16.15
CA ASP A 683 -50.73 16.66 14.87
C ASP A 683 -49.27 17.10 15.09
N TRP A 684 -48.45 16.21 15.65
CA TRP A 684 -47.05 16.47 16.04
C TRP A 684 -46.12 16.94 14.90
N LYS A 685 -46.51 16.74 13.63
CA LYS A 685 -45.67 17.06 12.46
C LYS A 685 -45.77 18.51 11.98
N ASN A 686 -46.73 19.31 12.47
CA ASN A 686 -47.03 20.63 11.90
C ASN A 686 -47.17 21.80 12.89
N MET A 687 -46.69 21.69 14.14
CA MET A 687 -47.00 22.73 15.14
C MET A 687 -45.84 23.64 15.55
N TRP A 688 -46.08 24.95 15.38
CA TRP A 688 -45.39 26.08 16.01
C TRP A 688 -46.33 26.76 17.03
N ILE A 689 -46.93 26.00 17.97
CA ILE A 689 -47.83 26.55 19.01
C ILE A 689 -47.35 26.09 20.41
N PRO A 690 -47.39 26.97 21.44
CA PRO A 690 -46.82 26.70 22.75
C PRO A 690 -47.56 25.62 23.57
N ARG A 691 -46.81 24.86 24.37
CA ARG A 691 -47.30 23.87 25.35
C ARG A 691 -47.38 24.51 26.73
N SER A 692 -48.29 24.07 27.59
CA SER A 692 -48.21 24.48 29.00
C SER A 692 -47.17 23.63 29.71
N PHE A 693 -46.16 24.29 30.25
CA PHE A 693 -45.10 23.59 30.99
C PHE A 693 -44.50 24.52 32.03
N ILE A 694 -43.83 23.88 33.00
CA ILE A 694 -43.03 24.57 34.00
C ILE A 694 -41.59 24.09 33.84
N ASP A 695 -40.69 25.02 33.57
CA ASP A 695 -39.24 24.81 33.58
C ASP A 695 -38.67 25.58 34.78
N VAL A 696 -37.84 24.92 35.59
CA VAL A 696 -37.10 25.54 36.69
C VAL A 696 -35.65 25.07 36.59
N SER A 697 -34.72 26.00 36.44
CA SER A 697 -33.29 25.71 36.34
C SER A 697 -32.55 26.27 37.54
N ILE A 698 -31.72 25.45 38.19
CA ILE A 698 -30.79 25.87 39.24
C ILE A 698 -29.37 25.58 38.75
N SER A 699 -28.65 26.59 38.28
CA SER A 699 -27.33 26.44 37.66
C SER A 699 -26.20 27.09 38.46
N TYR A 700 -24.97 26.61 38.28
CA TYR A 700 -23.78 27.32 38.76
C TYR A 700 -23.60 28.58 37.91
N ASN A 701 -23.24 29.72 38.53
CA ASN A 701 -22.98 30.99 37.84
C ASN A 701 -21.66 30.95 37.03
N ASN A 702 -21.52 29.96 36.16
CA ASN A 702 -20.32 29.65 35.40
C ASN A 702 -20.56 29.88 33.91
N ASN A 703 -20.64 31.16 33.55
CA ASN A 703 -20.62 31.70 32.19
C ASN A 703 -21.93 31.62 31.39
N ARG A 704 -22.47 32.81 31.10
CA ARG A 704 -22.75 33.16 29.71
C ARG A 704 -21.46 33.28 28.91
#